data_AF-A0A7J7HKY4-F1
#
_entry.id   AF-A0A7J7HKY4-F1
#
_cell.length_a   1.000
_cell.length_b   1.000
_cell.length_c   1.000
_cell.angle_alpha   90.00
_cell.angle_beta   90.00
_cell.angle_gamma   90.00
#
_symmetry.space_group_name_H-M   'P 1'
#
loop_
_entity.id
_entity.type
_entity.pdbx_description
1 polymer ?
#
loop_
_entity_poly.entity_id
_entity_poly.type
_entity_poly.pdbx_seq_one_letter_code
_entity_poly.pdbx_strand_id
1 'polypeptide(L)'
;MEVQNVLHMNAGNGETSYANNSTLQKTAILMARPVLEDTLKKVYNNDAFPKHLKIADLGCSSGPNTFLVISQIINIIHNLMQQNNCKAPEIEICLNDLPQNDFNNIFKSLPTFYKKIKTEKEEKLHGTCFVSGVPGSFYCRIFPRKSLHFVHSSYSVHWLSQVPERLENKGNIYMARTSPPTVFEAYLKQFQMDFSTFLSLRSEEIVVGGPMILTFLGRRIADPTDKDCCILWELLTKSLLDLVPEGLVQKEAIDSFNFPFYYPHKDEVKAIIEKEGSFNLERLEVSECNWDANDNNDDEHFVFDKDRSGKNVANLIRAVTEPLVVSHFGEFIVDDVFKKFANHVADHLCSEKSKFINIVKTAILMARPVLEDTLKKVYNNDAFPKHLKIADLGCSSGPNTFLVISQIINIIHNLMQQNNCKAPEIEICLNDLPQNDFNNIFKSLPTFYKKIKTEKEEKLHGTCFVSGVPGSFYCKIFPRKSLHFVHSSYSVHWLSQVPERLENKGNIYMARTSPPTVFEAYLKQFQMDFSTFLSLRSEEIVVGGPMILTFLGRRIADPTDKDCCILWELLTKSLLDLVPEGLVQKEAIDSFNFPFYYPHKDEVKAIIEKEGSFNLERLEVSECNWDANDNNDDEHFVFDKDRSGKNVANLIRAVTEPLVVSHFGEFIVDDVFKKFANHVADHLCSEKSKFINIVVSLSKNMQMYLLKNKLYQFLILNCL
;
A
#
# COMPACT_ATOMS: atom_id res chain seq x y z
N MET A 1 -19.91 -16.08 17.73
CA MET A 1 -19.50 -15.01 18.65
C MET A 1 -19.27 -13.74 17.85
N GLU A 2 -20.01 -12.66 18.11
CA GLU A 2 -19.73 -11.35 17.47
C GLU A 2 -18.55 -10.69 18.20
N VAL A 3 -17.37 -10.70 17.59
CA VAL A 3 -16.11 -10.27 18.21
C VAL A 3 -16.21 -8.84 18.75
N GLN A 4 -16.81 -7.92 17.99
CA GLN A 4 -17.04 -6.52 18.37
C GLN A 4 -17.78 -6.30 19.71
N ASN A 5 -18.54 -7.29 20.19
CA ASN A 5 -19.35 -7.20 21.41
C ASN A 5 -18.66 -7.77 22.65
N VAL A 6 -17.56 -8.53 22.47
CA VAL A 6 -16.89 -9.29 23.55
C VAL A 6 -15.38 -9.08 23.61
N LEU A 7 -14.75 -8.65 22.50
CA LEU A 7 -13.34 -8.28 22.48
C LEU A 7 -13.18 -6.90 23.12
N HIS A 8 -12.63 -6.89 24.32
CA HIS A 8 -12.05 -5.73 24.97
C HIS A 8 -10.90 -6.21 25.87
N MET A 9 -10.11 -5.26 26.36
CA MET A 9 -9.05 -5.56 27.34
C MET A 9 -9.61 -5.48 28.76
N ASN A 10 -8.93 -6.08 29.74
CA ASN A 10 -9.38 -6.00 31.14
C ASN A 10 -9.38 -4.54 31.65
N ALA A 11 -10.56 -4.10 32.09
CA ALA A 11 -10.84 -2.73 32.51
C ALA A 11 -10.21 -2.34 33.86
N GLY A 12 -10.21 -1.04 34.16
CA GLY A 12 -9.70 -0.49 35.42
C GLY A 12 -8.19 -0.65 35.63
N ASN A 13 -7.79 -0.62 36.92
CA ASN A 13 -6.38 -0.57 37.35
C ASN A 13 -6.05 -1.64 38.43
N GLY A 14 -6.73 -2.79 38.42
CA GLY A 14 -6.47 -3.93 39.32
C GLY A 14 -5.26 -4.78 38.89
N GLU A 15 -4.86 -5.78 39.69
CA GLU A 15 -3.69 -6.63 39.42
C GLU A 15 -3.76 -7.33 38.05
N THR A 16 -4.95 -7.72 37.59
CA THR A 16 -5.20 -8.40 36.30
C THR A 16 -5.58 -7.45 35.16
N SER A 17 -5.61 -6.13 35.39
CA SER A 17 -6.04 -5.15 34.37
C SER A 17 -4.99 -4.91 33.28
N TYR A 18 -5.45 -4.52 32.09
CA TYR A 18 -4.54 -4.18 30.99
C TYR A 18 -3.64 -2.98 31.31
N ALA A 19 -4.13 -2.02 32.11
CA ALA A 19 -3.34 -0.86 32.52
C ALA A 19 -2.04 -1.26 33.27
N ASN A 20 -2.07 -2.34 34.04
CA ASN A 20 -0.92 -2.83 34.81
C ASN A 20 -0.10 -3.93 34.10
N ASN A 21 -0.66 -4.60 33.09
CA ASN A 21 -0.03 -5.76 32.43
C ASN A 21 0.33 -5.54 30.95
N SER A 22 0.39 -4.28 30.50
CA SER A 22 0.68 -3.93 29.09
C SER A 22 2.13 -3.49 28.82
N THR A 23 3.09 -4.05 29.58
CA THR A 23 4.53 -3.75 29.46
C THR A 23 5.10 -4.16 28.10
N LEU A 24 4.64 -5.27 27.50
CA LEU A 24 5.07 -5.68 26.16
C LEU A 24 4.73 -4.63 25.10
N GLN A 25 3.50 -4.15 25.10
CA GLN A 25 3.00 -3.13 24.17
C GLN A 25 3.75 -1.81 24.37
N LYS A 26 4.07 -1.45 25.63
CA LYS A 26 4.92 -0.31 25.97
C LYS A 26 6.32 -0.44 25.35
N THR A 27 6.94 -1.62 25.46
CA THR A 27 8.26 -1.90 24.86
C THR A 27 8.21 -1.81 23.33
N ALA A 28 7.19 -2.38 22.69
CA ALA A 28 7.01 -2.27 21.24
C ALA A 28 6.82 -0.82 20.76
N ILE A 29 6.06 0.00 21.50
CA ILE A 29 5.91 1.45 21.24
C ILE A 29 7.26 2.17 21.35
N LEU A 30 8.09 1.82 22.34
CA LEU A 30 9.43 2.41 22.51
C LEU A 30 10.39 1.98 21.39
N MET A 31 10.32 0.72 20.93
CA MET A 31 11.09 0.22 19.79
C MET A 31 10.68 0.90 18.47
N ALA A 32 9.39 1.18 18.27
CA ALA A 32 8.89 1.87 17.07
C ALA A 32 9.15 3.39 17.07
N ARG A 33 9.66 3.96 18.17
CA ARG A 33 9.90 5.41 18.29
C ARG A 33 10.82 6.00 17.21
N PRO A 34 11.95 5.38 16.79
CA PRO A 34 12.78 5.92 15.71
C PRO A 34 12.00 5.99 14.39
N VAL A 35 11.22 4.95 14.07
CA VAL A 35 10.35 4.91 12.89
C VAL A 35 9.33 6.05 12.91
N LEU A 36 8.71 6.29 14.07
CA LEU A 36 7.79 7.41 14.30
C LEU A 36 8.47 8.77 14.09
N GLU A 37 9.67 8.94 14.66
CA GLU A 37 10.42 10.19 14.60
C GLU A 37 10.92 10.50 13.18
N ASP A 38 11.46 9.50 12.47
CA ASP A 38 11.89 9.62 11.08
C ASP A 38 10.71 9.93 10.15
N THR A 39 9.57 9.26 10.34
CA THR A 39 8.36 9.46 9.52
C THR A 39 7.80 10.88 9.71
N LEU A 40 7.65 11.34 10.96
CA LEU A 40 7.15 12.69 11.25
C LEU A 40 8.13 13.77 10.79
N LYS A 41 9.45 13.56 10.95
CA LYS A 41 10.46 14.44 10.35
C LYS A 41 10.28 14.51 8.85
N LYS A 42 10.26 13.39 8.14
CA LYS A 42 10.14 13.33 6.67
C LYS A 42 8.92 14.09 6.14
N VAL A 43 7.77 13.97 6.81
CA VAL A 43 6.52 14.62 6.40
C VAL A 43 6.45 16.12 6.76
N TYR A 44 7.10 16.56 7.85
CA TYR A 44 6.98 17.94 8.34
C TYR A 44 8.30 18.76 8.33
N ASN A 45 9.37 18.26 7.70
CA ASN A 45 10.68 18.97 7.69
C ASN A 45 10.66 20.26 6.87
N ASN A 46 9.95 20.26 5.74
CA ASN A 46 10.06 21.29 4.70
C ASN A 46 8.82 22.19 4.57
N ASP A 47 7.72 21.84 5.25
CA ASP A 47 6.45 22.54 5.20
C ASP A 47 6.07 23.14 6.56
N ALA A 48 5.35 24.25 6.55
CA ALA A 48 4.72 24.77 7.76
C ALA A 48 3.59 23.81 8.20
N PHE A 49 3.56 23.45 9.50
CA PHE A 49 2.48 22.64 10.06
C PHE A 49 1.10 23.22 9.71
N PRO A 50 0.11 22.38 9.36
CA PRO A 50 -1.26 22.85 9.13
C PRO A 50 -1.80 23.48 10.40
N LYS A 51 -2.67 24.50 10.29
CA LYS A 51 -3.25 25.18 11.47
C LYS A 51 -3.95 24.21 12.43
N HIS A 52 -4.53 23.14 11.89
CA HIS A 52 -5.15 22.04 12.61
C HIS A 52 -4.46 20.73 12.21
N LEU A 53 -4.07 19.92 13.19
CA LEU A 53 -3.41 18.63 13.00
C LEU A 53 -4.21 17.55 13.74
N LYS A 54 -4.98 16.77 12.98
CA LYS A 54 -5.81 15.69 13.53
C LYS A 54 -5.09 14.35 13.46
N ILE A 55 -5.01 13.66 14.59
CA ILE A 55 -4.24 12.43 14.79
C ILE A 55 -5.17 11.36 15.36
N ALA A 56 -5.11 10.13 14.85
CA ALA A 56 -5.84 9.00 15.44
C ALA A 56 -4.89 7.93 15.99
N ASP A 57 -5.24 7.36 17.14
CA ASP A 57 -4.64 6.16 17.71
C ASP A 57 -5.70 5.04 17.67
N LEU A 58 -5.47 4.00 16.86
CA LEU A 58 -6.46 2.97 16.54
C LEU A 58 -6.18 1.68 17.33
N GLY A 59 -7.10 1.34 18.24
CA GLY A 59 -6.90 0.33 19.28
C GLY A 59 -6.15 0.89 20.49
N CYS A 60 -6.64 2.00 21.05
CA CYS A 60 -5.97 2.70 22.16
C CYS A 60 -6.02 1.92 23.50
N SER A 61 -6.93 0.95 23.64
CA SER A 61 -7.23 0.20 24.86
C SER A 61 -7.55 1.13 26.05
N SER A 62 -7.47 0.63 27.29
CA SER A 62 -7.79 1.33 28.55
C SER A 62 -6.56 1.73 29.38
N GLY A 63 -5.35 1.39 28.90
CA GLY A 63 -4.08 1.51 29.63
C GLY A 63 -3.28 2.80 29.33
N PRO A 64 -2.13 3.00 30.00
CA PRO A 64 -1.33 4.22 29.89
C PRO A 64 -0.60 4.39 28.54
N ASN A 65 -0.56 3.34 27.72
CA ASN A 65 0.26 3.28 26.51
C ASN A 65 -0.18 4.25 25.41
N THR A 66 -1.49 4.52 25.26
CA THR A 66 -1.97 5.53 24.31
C THR A 66 -1.39 6.91 24.61
N PHE A 67 -1.38 7.33 25.88
CA PHE A 67 -0.78 8.61 26.29
C PHE A 67 0.75 8.66 26.14
N LEU A 68 1.44 7.52 26.19
CA LEU A 68 2.87 7.43 25.87
C LEU A 68 3.13 7.76 24.39
N VAL A 69 2.40 7.10 23.47
CA VAL A 69 2.46 7.35 22.02
C VAL A 69 2.20 8.83 21.73
N ILE A 70 1.08 9.35 22.24
CA ILE A 70 0.65 10.73 22.05
C ILE A 70 1.71 11.72 22.57
N SER A 71 2.27 11.48 23.75
CA SER A 71 3.35 12.31 24.29
C SER A 71 4.56 12.33 23.36
N GLN A 72 4.96 11.18 22.80
CA GLN A 72 6.07 11.12 21.83
C GLN A 72 5.75 11.91 20.56
N ILE A 73 4.55 11.76 19.99
CA ILE A 73 4.13 12.50 18.78
C ILE A 73 4.19 14.02 19.02
N ILE A 74 3.61 14.50 20.12
CA ILE A 74 3.65 15.94 20.48
C ILE A 74 5.09 16.38 20.80
N ASN A 75 5.97 15.50 21.30
CA ASN A 75 7.39 15.84 21.51
C ASN A 75 8.10 16.07 20.17
N ILE A 76 7.89 15.20 19.19
CA ILE A 76 8.51 15.28 17.87
C ILE A 76 8.00 16.53 17.11
N ILE A 77 6.69 16.78 17.12
CA ILE A 77 6.07 18.00 16.54
C ILE A 77 6.65 19.27 17.17
N HIS A 78 6.74 19.32 18.50
CA HIS A 78 7.31 20.48 19.21
C HIS A 78 8.75 20.78 18.79
N ASN A 79 9.59 19.75 18.70
CA ASN A 79 10.99 19.90 18.33
C ASN A 79 11.14 20.39 16.88
N LEU A 80 10.33 19.86 15.96
CA LEU A 80 10.26 20.32 14.57
C LEU A 80 9.79 21.78 14.47
N MET A 81 8.77 22.18 15.24
CA MET A 81 8.32 23.57 15.31
C MET A 81 9.43 24.53 15.79
N GLN A 82 10.20 24.11 16.80
CA GLN A 82 11.33 24.90 17.32
C GLN A 82 12.44 25.05 16.27
N GLN A 83 12.78 23.96 15.56
CA GLN A 83 13.78 23.97 14.50
C GLN A 83 13.37 24.86 13.31
N ASN A 84 12.10 24.78 12.92
CA ASN A 84 11.57 25.48 11.74
C ASN A 84 10.94 26.85 12.06
N ASN A 85 11.06 27.34 13.31
CA ASN A 85 10.48 28.60 13.79
C ASN A 85 8.99 28.80 13.44
N CYS A 86 8.22 27.71 13.55
CA CYS A 86 6.81 27.65 13.16
C CYS A 86 5.85 28.01 14.31
N LYS A 87 4.62 28.42 13.97
CA LYS A 87 3.53 28.53 14.95
C LYS A 87 3.01 27.14 15.35
N ALA A 88 2.48 27.03 16.56
CA ALA A 88 1.85 25.80 17.04
C ALA A 88 0.56 25.50 16.25
N PRO A 89 0.35 24.24 15.80
CA PRO A 89 -0.95 23.79 15.33
C PRO A 89 -1.87 23.54 16.53
N GLU A 90 -3.18 23.65 16.30
CA GLU A 90 -4.16 22.97 17.15
C GLU A 90 -4.09 21.47 16.86
N ILE A 91 -3.85 20.66 17.88
CA ILE A 91 -3.69 19.21 17.76
C ILE A 91 -4.96 18.54 18.28
N GLU A 92 -5.68 17.85 17.41
CA GLU A 92 -6.85 17.04 17.77
C GLU A 92 -6.45 15.57 17.77
N ILE A 93 -6.64 14.87 18.89
CA ILE A 93 -6.30 13.48 19.07
C ILE A 93 -7.57 12.67 19.24
N CYS A 94 -7.72 11.63 18.44
CA CYS A 94 -8.86 10.73 18.44
C CYS A 94 -8.42 9.34 18.90
N LEU A 95 -8.91 8.92 20.05
CA LEU A 95 -8.62 7.61 20.63
C LEU A 95 -9.72 6.65 20.20
N ASN A 96 -9.41 5.72 19.29
CA ASN A 96 -10.36 4.74 18.78
C ASN A 96 -10.15 3.39 19.45
N ASP A 97 -11.25 2.74 19.82
CA ASP A 97 -11.31 1.35 20.25
C ASP A 97 -12.74 0.82 20.07
N LEU A 98 -12.98 -0.47 20.36
CA LEU A 98 -14.31 -1.07 20.32
C LEU A 98 -15.23 -0.47 21.41
N PRO A 99 -16.57 -0.48 21.22
CA PRO A 99 -17.50 0.18 22.13
C PRO A 99 -17.46 -0.29 23.60
N GLN A 100 -16.97 -1.51 23.86
CA GLN A 100 -16.86 -2.09 25.20
C GLN A 100 -15.55 -1.69 25.94
N ASN A 101 -14.64 -0.95 25.30
CA ASN A 101 -13.41 -0.49 25.94
C ASN A 101 -13.67 0.49 27.09
N ASP A 102 -12.81 0.46 28.12
CA ASP A 102 -12.89 1.35 29.29
C ASP A 102 -12.32 2.75 28.98
N PHE A 103 -13.02 3.48 28.11
CA PHE A 103 -12.78 4.90 27.83
C PHE A 103 -12.86 5.76 29.11
N ASN A 104 -13.58 5.32 30.15
CA ASN A 104 -13.67 6.05 31.41
C ASN A 104 -12.31 6.09 32.13
N ASN A 105 -11.51 5.02 32.11
CA ASN A 105 -10.16 5.02 32.67
C ASN A 105 -9.22 5.97 31.92
N ILE A 106 -9.33 6.01 30.59
CA ILE A 106 -8.61 6.96 29.73
C ILE A 106 -8.97 8.40 30.11
N PHE A 107 -10.27 8.73 30.14
CA PHE A 107 -10.73 10.09 30.42
C PHE A 107 -10.39 10.56 31.85
N LYS A 108 -10.42 9.66 32.84
CA LYS A 108 -9.92 9.94 34.21
C LYS A 108 -8.43 10.28 34.25
N SER A 109 -7.66 9.80 33.27
CA SER A 109 -6.20 10.02 33.18
C SER A 109 -5.80 11.32 32.47
N LEU A 110 -6.73 11.94 31.71
CA LEU A 110 -6.48 13.18 30.95
C LEU A 110 -5.92 14.34 31.79
N PRO A 111 -6.40 14.65 33.02
CA PRO A 111 -5.85 15.75 33.82
C PRO A 111 -4.35 15.58 34.12
N THR A 112 -3.91 14.34 34.37
CA THR A 112 -2.50 14.01 34.61
C THR A 112 -1.67 14.19 33.34
N PHE A 113 -2.20 13.74 32.19
CA PHE A 113 -1.57 13.91 30.87
C PHE A 113 -1.41 15.39 30.49
N TYR A 114 -2.45 16.21 30.64
CA TYR A 114 -2.37 17.66 30.37
C TYR A 114 -1.42 18.39 31.34
N LYS A 115 -1.42 18.01 32.63
CA LYS A 115 -0.46 18.54 33.61
C LYS A 115 0.98 18.25 33.18
N LYS A 116 1.26 17.01 32.72
CA LYS A 116 2.58 16.60 32.24
C LYS A 116 3.05 17.44 31.05
N ILE A 117 2.19 17.60 30.03
CA ILE A 117 2.48 18.48 28.87
C ILE A 117 2.81 19.91 29.32
N LYS A 118 2.04 20.46 30.27
CA LYS A 118 2.27 21.82 30.81
C LYS A 118 3.60 21.99 31.52
N THR A 119 4.07 20.96 32.25
CA THR A 119 5.34 21.04 32.99
C THR A 119 6.57 20.75 32.12
N GLU A 120 6.41 19.92 31.09
CA GLU A 120 7.53 19.48 30.24
C GLU A 120 7.76 20.39 29.02
N LYS A 121 6.81 21.27 28.68
CA LYS A 121 6.89 22.17 27.52
C LYS A 121 6.40 23.57 27.86
N GLU A 122 7.05 24.56 27.25
CA GLU A 122 6.71 25.98 27.38
C GLU A 122 5.22 26.26 27.15
N GLU A 123 4.71 27.39 27.67
CA GLU A 123 3.30 27.82 27.57
C GLU A 123 2.72 27.78 26.14
N LYS A 124 3.57 27.81 25.09
CA LYS A 124 3.20 27.79 23.66
C LYS A 124 2.39 26.57 23.20
N LEU A 125 2.45 25.43 23.89
CA LEU A 125 1.63 24.23 23.60
C LEU A 125 0.49 24.02 24.61
N HIS A 126 0.40 24.86 25.63
CA HIS A 126 -0.64 24.72 26.66
C HIS A 126 -1.98 25.24 26.12
N GLY A 127 -2.95 24.33 25.97
CA GLY A 127 -4.29 24.65 25.46
C GLY A 127 -4.47 24.45 23.95
N THR A 128 -3.45 23.95 23.23
CA THR A 128 -3.54 23.63 21.79
C THR A 128 -3.75 22.14 21.52
N CYS A 129 -4.16 21.35 22.51
CA CYS A 129 -4.23 19.89 22.44
C CYS A 129 -5.60 19.40 22.96
N PHE A 130 -6.37 18.74 22.10
CA PHE A 130 -7.74 18.33 22.35
C PHE A 130 -7.86 16.81 22.16
N VAL A 131 -8.36 16.09 23.16
CA VAL A 131 -8.49 14.62 23.10
C VAL A 131 -9.97 14.21 23.07
N SER A 132 -10.33 13.32 22.16
CA SER A 132 -11.67 12.73 22.00
C SER A 132 -11.60 11.19 21.95
N GLY A 133 -12.68 10.53 22.35
CA GLY A 133 -12.85 9.08 22.17
C GLY A 133 -13.79 8.78 21.00
N VAL A 134 -13.46 7.74 20.22
CA VAL A 134 -14.17 7.34 19.00
C VAL A 134 -14.49 5.84 19.08
N PRO A 135 -15.61 5.44 19.71
CA PRO A 135 -15.99 4.04 19.85
C PRO A 135 -16.45 3.46 18.49
N GLY A 136 -15.86 2.35 18.08
CA GLY A 136 -16.23 1.63 16.86
C GLY A 136 -15.09 0.78 16.29
N SER A 137 -15.44 -0.25 15.53
CA SER A 137 -14.45 -1.09 14.84
C SER A 137 -13.73 -0.31 13.75
N PHE A 138 -12.40 -0.39 13.72
CA PHE A 138 -11.61 0.14 12.59
C PHE A 138 -11.77 -0.68 11.29
N TYR A 139 -12.46 -1.82 11.31
CA TYR A 139 -12.94 -2.48 10.08
C TYR A 139 -14.23 -1.83 9.53
N CYS A 140 -14.66 -0.71 10.13
CA CYS A 140 -15.67 0.20 9.61
C CYS A 140 -15.08 1.60 9.36
N ARG A 141 -15.88 2.46 8.70
CA ARG A 141 -15.61 3.91 8.67
C ARG A 141 -15.88 4.48 10.06
N ILE A 142 -14.88 5.15 10.62
CA ILE A 142 -14.90 5.76 11.96
C ILE A 142 -14.56 7.24 11.93
N PHE A 143 -14.08 7.76 10.79
CA PHE A 143 -13.80 9.19 10.60
C PHE A 143 -14.41 9.75 9.30
N PRO A 144 -14.69 11.07 9.23
CA PRO A 144 -14.97 11.76 7.98
C PRO A 144 -13.80 11.63 6.99
N ARG A 145 -14.10 11.74 5.69
CA ARG A 145 -13.06 11.65 4.66
C ARG A 145 -12.02 12.75 4.79
N LYS A 146 -10.75 12.42 4.51
CA LYS A 146 -9.61 13.35 4.56
C LYS A 146 -9.63 14.25 5.81
N SER A 147 -9.92 13.66 6.97
CA SER A 147 -9.91 14.39 8.24
C SER A 147 -8.65 14.11 9.05
N LEU A 148 -8.05 12.91 8.91
CA LEU A 148 -6.88 12.48 9.65
C LEU A 148 -5.59 12.90 8.94
N HIS A 149 -4.69 13.56 9.67
CA HIS A 149 -3.37 13.95 9.19
C HIS A 149 -2.30 12.90 9.51
N PHE A 150 -2.49 12.16 10.60
CA PHE A 150 -1.62 11.06 11.01
C PHE A 150 -2.46 9.94 11.63
N VAL A 151 -2.10 8.69 11.33
CA VAL A 151 -2.68 7.51 11.98
C VAL A 151 -1.58 6.67 12.62
N HIS A 152 -1.75 6.40 13.90
CA HIS A 152 -0.98 5.41 14.64
C HIS A 152 -1.89 4.22 15.00
N SER A 153 -1.31 3.03 15.06
CA SER A 153 -1.96 1.86 15.61
C SER A 153 -0.90 0.91 16.15
N SER A 154 -1.03 0.47 17.40
CA SER A 154 -0.11 -0.50 18.01
C SER A 154 -0.88 -1.62 18.68
N TYR A 155 -0.52 -2.86 18.36
CA TYR A 155 -1.04 -4.10 18.96
C TYR A 155 -2.56 -4.28 18.85
N SER A 156 -3.14 -3.87 17.72
CA SER A 156 -4.59 -4.02 17.49
C SER A 156 -4.96 -4.62 16.13
N VAL A 157 -4.24 -4.30 15.05
CA VAL A 157 -4.55 -4.76 13.66
C VAL A 157 -4.50 -6.28 13.45
N HIS A 158 -3.88 -7.03 14.36
CA HIS A 158 -3.87 -8.51 14.34
C HIS A 158 -5.16 -9.16 14.86
N TRP A 159 -6.06 -8.39 15.52
CA TRP A 159 -7.37 -8.88 15.94
C TRP A 159 -8.32 -8.85 14.74
N LEU A 160 -8.85 -10.01 14.37
CA LEU A 160 -9.73 -10.18 13.22
C LEU A 160 -11.14 -9.61 13.50
N SER A 161 -11.85 -9.22 12.44
CA SER A 161 -13.23 -8.74 12.56
C SER A 161 -14.19 -9.82 13.05
N GLN A 162 -13.88 -11.08 12.74
CA GLN A 162 -14.58 -12.28 13.18
C GLN A 162 -13.62 -13.47 13.27
N VAL A 163 -14.03 -14.50 14.02
CA VAL A 163 -13.43 -15.83 13.89
C VAL A 163 -13.72 -16.36 12.47
N PRO A 164 -12.76 -16.98 11.77
CA PRO A 164 -13.00 -17.55 10.45
C PRO A 164 -14.18 -18.54 10.45
N GLU A 165 -15.01 -18.51 9.40
CA GLU A 165 -16.19 -19.37 9.34
C GLU A 165 -15.85 -20.85 9.14
N ARG A 166 -16.63 -21.73 9.80
CA ARG A 166 -16.60 -23.19 9.61
C ARG A 166 -15.24 -23.86 9.90
N LEU A 167 -14.54 -23.38 10.92
CA LEU A 167 -13.33 -24.03 11.44
C LEU A 167 -13.65 -25.37 12.12
N GLU A 168 -13.02 -26.46 11.68
CA GLU A 168 -12.95 -27.73 12.41
C GLU A 168 -11.56 -27.87 13.06
N ASN A 169 -11.35 -27.16 14.17
CA ASN A 169 -10.06 -27.09 14.87
C ASN A 169 -10.06 -27.87 16.19
N LYS A 170 -10.47 -29.14 16.15
CA LYS A 170 -10.69 -29.96 17.36
C LYS A 170 -9.44 -30.05 18.23
N GLY A 171 -9.63 -29.87 19.53
CA GLY A 171 -8.57 -29.92 20.54
C GLY A 171 -7.69 -28.67 20.62
N ASN A 172 -7.95 -27.60 19.85
CA ASN A 172 -7.14 -26.37 19.82
C ASN A 172 -8.01 -25.10 19.81
N ILE A 173 -7.58 -24.04 20.50
CA ILE A 173 -8.29 -22.75 20.56
C ILE A 173 -7.78 -21.70 19.56
N TYR A 174 -6.80 -22.06 18.74
CA TYR A 174 -6.18 -21.24 17.70
C TYR A 174 -5.43 -22.17 16.73
N MET A 175 -4.77 -21.62 15.71
CA MET A 175 -3.81 -22.37 14.89
C MET A 175 -2.74 -23.02 15.77
N ALA A 176 -2.58 -24.34 15.63
CA ALA A 176 -1.62 -25.17 16.33
C ALA A 176 -0.97 -26.15 15.33
N ARG A 177 0.17 -26.73 15.69
CA ARG A 177 0.89 -27.72 14.84
C ARG A 177 0.07 -28.96 14.47
N THR A 178 -0.99 -29.23 15.23
CA THR A 178 -1.93 -30.33 15.01
C THR A 178 -3.20 -29.93 14.25
N SER A 179 -3.40 -28.63 13.97
CA SER A 179 -4.53 -28.14 13.19
C SER A 179 -4.45 -28.62 11.73
N PRO A 180 -5.59 -28.91 11.06
CA PRO A 180 -5.58 -29.25 9.65
C PRO A 180 -5.25 -28.03 8.78
N PRO A 181 -4.66 -28.20 7.57
CA PRO A 181 -4.29 -27.09 6.67
C PRO A 181 -5.40 -26.08 6.39
N THR A 182 -6.66 -26.55 6.32
CA THR A 182 -7.85 -25.72 6.11
C THR A 182 -8.08 -24.66 7.19
N VAL A 183 -7.62 -24.89 8.43
CA VAL A 183 -7.66 -23.89 9.51
C VAL A 183 -6.71 -22.73 9.18
N PHE A 184 -5.48 -23.03 8.78
CA PHE A 184 -4.48 -22.02 8.40
C PHE A 184 -4.92 -21.19 7.20
N GLU A 185 -5.47 -21.83 6.16
CA GLU A 185 -6.04 -21.16 4.99
C GLU A 185 -7.20 -20.21 5.36
N ALA A 186 -8.09 -20.65 6.25
CA ALA A 186 -9.24 -19.85 6.69
C ALA A 186 -8.79 -18.61 7.50
N TYR A 187 -7.83 -18.77 8.41
CA TYR A 187 -7.24 -17.67 9.17
C TYR A 187 -6.53 -16.64 8.27
N LEU A 188 -5.68 -17.11 7.34
CA LEU A 188 -5.01 -16.23 6.36
C LEU A 188 -6.04 -15.48 5.49
N LYS A 189 -7.06 -16.17 5.00
CA LYS A 189 -8.12 -15.56 4.17
C LYS A 189 -8.90 -14.49 4.94
N GLN A 190 -9.22 -14.73 6.21
CA GLN A 190 -9.89 -13.76 7.07
C GLN A 190 -9.01 -12.52 7.28
N PHE A 191 -7.73 -12.70 7.61
CA PHE A 191 -6.78 -11.59 7.75
C PHE A 191 -6.60 -10.80 6.45
N GLN A 192 -6.50 -11.46 5.30
CA GLN A 192 -6.43 -10.80 3.99
C GLN A 192 -7.64 -9.90 3.73
N MET A 193 -8.84 -10.37 4.04
CA MET A 193 -10.08 -9.59 3.88
C MET A 193 -10.12 -8.40 4.85
N ASP A 194 -9.85 -8.65 6.13
CA ASP A 194 -9.91 -7.65 7.20
C ASP A 194 -8.87 -6.55 6.99
N PHE A 195 -7.62 -6.92 6.69
CA PHE A 195 -6.54 -5.95 6.52
C PHE A 195 -6.69 -5.15 5.22
N SER A 196 -7.13 -5.77 4.11
CA SER A 196 -7.50 -5.03 2.89
C SER A 196 -8.62 -4.02 3.16
N THR A 197 -9.62 -4.42 3.95
CA THR A 197 -10.75 -3.56 4.34
C THR A 197 -10.28 -2.39 5.19
N PHE A 198 -9.45 -2.65 6.22
CA PHE A 198 -8.83 -1.61 7.04
C PHE A 198 -8.09 -0.57 6.19
N LEU A 199 -7.20 -1.01 5.29
CA LEU A 199 -6.43 -0.13 4.41
C LEU A 199 -7.36 0.74 3.54
N SER A 200 -8.33 0.13 2.87
CA SER A 200 -9.25 0.86 2.00
C SER A 200 -10.04 1.93 2.75
N LEU A 201 -10.51 1.61 3.96
CA LEU A 201 -11.23 2.55 4.83
C LEU A 201 -10.32 3.69 5.34
N ARG A 202 -9.09 3.37 5.75
CA ARG A 202 -8.11 4.39 6.19
C ARG A 202 -7.71 5.32 5.06
N SER A 203 -7.58 4.83 3.82
CA SER A 203 -7.21 5.68 2.70
C SER A 203 -8.28 6.73 2.36
N GLU A 204 -9.55 6.46 2.64
CA GLU A 204 -10.61 7.46 2.54
C GLU A 204 -10.54 8.54 3.63
N GLU A 205 -10.10 8.17 4.83
CA GLU A 205 -10.11 9.01 6.04
C GLU A 205 -8.86 9.88 6.20
N ILE A 206 -7.72 9.39 5.70
CA ILE A 206 -6.42 10.07 5.77
C ILE A 206 -6.28 11.11 4.66
N VAL A 207 -5.80 12.31 5.02
CA VAL A 207 -5.40 13.36 4.08
C VAL A 207 -4.22 12.88 3.25
N VAL A 208 -4.08 13.38 2.04
CA VAL A 208 -2.98 12.93 1.19
C VAL A 208 -1.65 13.51 1.64
N GLY A 209 -0.61 12.66 1.60
CA GLY A 209 0.67 12.89 2.29
C GLY A 209 0.66 12.45 3.75
N GLY A 210 -0.52 12.24 4.36
CA GLY A 210 -0.66 11.77 5.74
C GLY A 210 -0.08 10.37 5.93
N PRO A 211 0.90 10.17 6.83
CA PRO A 211 1.48 8.86 7.07
C PRO A 211 0.57 8.01 7.96
N MET A 212 0.74 6.70 7.84
CA MET A 212 0.17 5.71 8.77
C MET A 212 1.30 4.83 9.30
N ILE A 213 1.37 4.68 10.62
CA ILE A 213 2.31 3.78 11.29
C ILE A 213 1.54 2.70 12.02
N LEU A 214 1.84 1.45 11.68
CA LEU A 214 1.22 0.26 12.25
C LEU A 214 2.31 -0.59 12.92
N THR A 215 2.09 -0.97 14.18
CA THR A 215 2.93 -1.94 14.91
C THR A 215 2.04 -3.08 15.38
N PHE A 216 2.30 -4.32 15.00
CA PHE A 216 1.49 -5.45 15.46
C PHE A 216 2.28 -6.75 15.49
N LEU A 217 1.84 -7.66 16.35
CA LEU A 217 2.34 -9.04 16.39
C LEU A 217 2.23 -9.73 15.02
N GLY A 218 3.29 -10.43 14.63
CA GLY A 218 3.38 -11.24 13.41
C GLY A 218 4.25 -12.47 13.63
N ARG A 219 4.80 -13.04 12.57
CA ARG A 219 5.72 -14.20 12.62
C ARG A 219 6.99 -13.95 11.81
N ARG A 220 8.13 -14.52 12.23
CA ARG A 220 9.42 -14.41 11.52
C ARG A 220 9.54 -15.46 10.42
N ILE A 221 9.00 -16.65 10.65
CA ILE A 221 9.02 -17.75 9.67
C ILE A 221 7.73 -17.76 8.85
N ALA A 222 7.84 -17.89 7.53
CA ALA A 222 6.69 -17.86 6.63
C ALA A 222 5.70 -19.02 6.86
N ASP A 223 6.18 -20.18 7.32
CA ASP A 223 5.34 -21.30 7.73
C ASP A 223 4.53 -20.95 9.01
N PRO A 224 3.19 -20.95 8.96
CA PRO A 224 2.36 -20.61 10.12
C PRO A 224 2.31 -21.72 11.19
N THR A 225 2.85 -22.92 10.92
CA THR A 225 2.97 -24.01 11.91
C THR A 225 4.17 -23.84 12.85
N ASP A 226 5.02 -22.83 12.60
CA ASP A 226 6.17 -22.56 13.45
C ASP A 226 5.76 -22.14 14.89
N LYS A 227 6.70 -22.34 15.83
CA LYS A 227 6.55 -21.96 17.24
C LYS A 227 6.18 -20.49 17.43
N ASP A 228 6.66 -19.58 16.57
CA ASP A 228 6.38 -18.15 16.64
C ASP A 228 4.87 -17.83 16.70
N CYS A 229 4.02 -18.70 16.11
CA CYS A 229 2.57 -18.54 16.09
C CYS A 229 1.84 -19.42 17.10
N CYS A 230 2.23 -20.70 17.18
CA CYS A 230 1.39 -21.73 17.76
C CYS A 230 1.58 -21.87 19.28
N ILE A 231 2.83 -21.79 19.75
CA ILE A 231 3.22 -22.43 21.02
C ILE A 231 2.57 -21.78 22.26
N LEU A 232 2.37 -20.47 22.26
CA LEU A 232 1.68 -19.76 23.33
C LEU A 232 0.22 -20.22 23.49
N TRP A 233 -0.47 -20.42 22.36
CA TRP A 233 -1.88 -20.83 22.34
C TRP A 233 -2.05 -22.33 22.53
N GLU A 234 -1.05 -23.14 22.15
CA GLU A 234 -0.94 -24.56 22.53
C GLU A 234 -0.81 -24.71 24.05
N LEU A 235 0.00 -23.88 24.73
CA LEU A 235 0.11 -23.89 26.20
C LEU A 235 -1.21 -23.47 26.88
N LEU A 236 -1.95 -22.49 26.34
CA LEU A 236 -3.26 -22.09 26.87
C LEU A 236 -4.33 -23.17 26.60
N THR A 237 -4.29 -23.81 25.43
CA THR A 237 -5.12 -24.98 25.07
C THR A 237 -4.89 -26.12 26.05
N LYS A 238 -3.62 -26.45 26.34
CA LYS A 238 -3.24 -27.46 27.34
C LYS A 238 -3.78 -27.11 28.74
N SER A 239 -3.73 -25.83 29.11
CA SER A 239 -4.27 -25.34 30.39
C SER A 239 -5.77 -25.54 30.52
N LEU A 240 -6.54 -25.38 29.42
CA LEU A 240 -7.97 -25.70 29.37
C LEU A 240 -8.22 -27.21 29.38
N LEU A 241 -7.42 -28.00 28.66
CA LEU A 241 -7.53 -29.47 28.65
C LEU A 241 -7.27 -30.08 30.03
N ASP A 242 -6.35 -29.52 30.81
CA ASP A 242 -6.07 -29.91 32.20
C ASP A 242 -7.24 -29.64 33.16
N LEU A 243 -8.26 -28.87 32.76
CA LEU A 243 -9.49 -28.62 33.53
C LEU A 243 -10.62 -29.61 33.17
N VAL A 244 -10.47 -30.40 32.10
CA VAL A 244 -11.48 -31.38 31.68
C VAL A 244 -11.56 -32.57 32.64
N PRO A 245 -10.46 -33.21 33.11
CA PRO A 245 -10.52 -34.26 34.13
C PRO A 245 -11.03 -33.77 35.49
N GLU A 246 -10.88 -32.47 35.76
CA GLU A 246 -11.37 -31.82 37.00
C GLU A 246 -12.87 -31.49 36.93
N GLY A 247 -13.51 -31.68 35.76
CA GLY A 247 -14.94 -31.42 35.56
C GLY A 247 -15.30 -29.93 35.44
N LEU A 248 -14.31 -29.05 35.34
CA LEU A 248 -14.50 -27.59 35.29
C LEU A 248 -14.75 -27.08 33.87
N VAL A 249 -14.25 -27.78 32.84
CA VAL A 249 -14.44 -27.46 31.42
C VAL A 249 -14.90 -28.70 30.65
N GLN A 250 -15.85 -28.54 29.73
CA GLN A 250 -16.23 -29.60 28.78
C GLN A 250 -15.31 -29.58 27.56
N LYS A 251 -14.91 -30.76 27.05
CA LYS A 251 -14.02 -30.83 25.88
C LYS A 251 -14.66 -30.20 24.63
N GLU A 252 -15.97 -30.36 24.49
CA GLU A 252 -16.79 -29.81 23.42
C GLU A 252 -16.82 -28.28 23.45
N ALA A 253 -16.64 -27.66 24.62
CA ALA A 253 -16.48 -26.22 24.76
C ALA A 253 -15.12 -25.75 24.22
N ILE A 254 -14.06 -26.54 24.39
CA ILE A 254 -12.73 -26.26 23.82
C ILE A 254 -12.78 -26.42 22.29
N ASP A 255 -13.32 -27.54 21.80
CA ASP A 255 -13.45 -27.85 20.36
C ASP A 255 -14.28 -26.82 19.56
N SER A 256 -15.10 -26.01 20.24
CA SER A 256 -15.96 -24.97 19.64
C SER A 256 -15.44 -23.53 19.81
N PHE A 257 -14.35 -23.33 20.55
CA PHE A 257 -13.75 -22.00 20.78
C PHE A 257 -12.54 -21.78 19.87
N ASN A 258 -12.46 -20.61 19.24
CA ASN A 258 -11.30 -20.20 18.44
C ASN A 258 -11.05 -18.69 18.59
N PHE A 259 -9.79 -18.28 18.80
CA PHE A 259 -9.45 -16.86 18.94
C PHE A 259 -9.55 -16.09 17.60
N PRO A 260 -10.14 -14.88 17.57
CA PRO A 260 -10.19 -14.02 16.39
C PRO A 260 -8.88 -13.22 16.26
N PHE A 261 -7.77 -13.92 16.05
CA PHE A 261 -6.42 -13.36 16.02
C PHE A 261 -5.66 -13.87 14.78
N TYR A 262 -4.67 -13.15 14.28
CA TYR A 262 -3.72 -13.68 13.29
C TYR A 262 -2.30 -13.14 13.49
N TYR A 263 -1.29 -14.01 13.36
CA TYR A 263 0.12 -13.62 13.27
C TYR A 263 0.57 -13.65 11.80
N PRO A 264 0.46 -12.53 11.06
CA PRO A 264 0.88 -12.51 9.66
C PRO A 264 2.40 -12.59 9.52
N HIS A 265 2.86 -13.22 8.44
CA HIS A 265 4.22 -13.01 7.96
C HIS A 265 4.33 -11.61 7.33
N LYS A 266 5.51 -11.00 7.36
CA LYS A 266 5.72 -9.67 6.76
C LYS A 266 5.42 -9.60 5.27
N ASP A 267 5.62 -10.70 4.54
CA ASP A 267 5.25 -10.77 3.12
C ASP A 267 3.74 -10.78 2.91
N GLU A 268 2.96 -11.39 3.82
CA GLU A 268 1.49 -11.35 3.76
C GLU A 268 1.02 -9.89 3.95
N VAL A 269 1.60 -9.18 4.92
CA VAL A 269 1.37 -7.74 5.15
C VAL A 269 1.76 -6.90 3.94
N LYS A 270 2.91 -7.18 3.32
CA LYS A 270 3.41 -6.48 2.13
C LYS A 270 2.49 -6.71 0.93
N ALA A 271 2.22 -7.96 0.58
CA ALA A 271 1.39 -8.35 -0.55
C ALA A 271 -0.05 -7.83 -0.43
N ILE A 272 -0.65 -7.80 0.76
CA ILE A 272 -1.98 -7.21 0.97
C ILE A 272 -1.96 -5.70 0.67
N ILE A 273 -0.94 -4.98 1.14
CA ILE A 273 -0.84 -3.52 0.94
C ILE A 273 -0.59 -3.17 -0.53
N GLU A 274 0.27 -3.92 -1.21
CA GLU A 274 0.55 -3.73 -2.64
C GLU A 274 -0.67 -4.10 -3.51
N LYS A 275 -1.43 -5.13 -3.12
CA LYS A 275 -2.67 -5.55 -3.79
C LYS A 275 -3.84 -4.58 -3.57
N GLU A 276 -3.94 -3.96 -2.39
CA GLU A 276 -4.97 -2.94 -2.12
C GLU A 276 -4.62 -1.61 -2.79
N GLY A 277 -3.35 -1.23 -2.80
CA GLY A 277 -2.80 -0.18 -3.66
C GLY A 277 -3.10 1.26 -3.24
N SER A 278 -3.79 1.51 -2.12
CA SER A 278 -3.97 2.89 -1.62
C SER A 278 -2.71 3.45 -0.97
N PHE A 279 -1.90 2.61 -0.32
CA PHE A 279 -0.68 3.00 0.37
C PHE A 279 0.55 2.27 -0.17
N ASN A 280 1.69 2.95 -0.11
CA ASN A 280 3.00 2.39 -0.38
C ASN A 280 3.70 2.09 0.94
N LEU A 281 4.37 0.95 0.94
CA LEU A 281 5.36 0.60 1.94
C LEU A 281 6.54 1.56 1.86
N GLU A 282 6.80 2.34 2.92
CA GLU A 282 8.04 3.12 3.04
C GLU A 282 9.12 2.35 3.80
N ARG A 283 8.72 1.73 4.92
CA ARG A 283 9.60 1.02 5.84
C ARG A 283 8.80 -0.10 6.47
N LEU A 284 9.32 -1.32 6.42
CA LEU A 284 8.81 -2.47 7.17
C LEU A 284 10.00 -3.06 7.91
N GLU A 285 9.85 -3.21 9.22
CA GLU A 285 10.85 -3.77 10.11
C GLU A 285 10.22 -4.89 10.92
N VAL A 286 11.05 -5.86 11.28
CA VAL A 286 10.68 -6.90 12.23
C VAL A 286 11.59 -6.77 13.44
N SER A 287 11.00 -6.73 14.63
CA SER A 287 11.73 -6.70 15.90
C SER A 287 11.24 -7.80 16.84
N GLU A 288 12.09 -8.24 17.76
CA GLU A 288 11.76 -9.30 18.71
C GLU A 288 11.70 -8.73 20.13
N CYS A 289 10.70 -9.14 20.92
CA CYS A 289 10.59 -8.85 22.35
C CYS A 289 10.56 -10.18 23.14
N ASN A 290 11.20 -10.26 24.31
CA ASN A 290 11.03 -11.42 25.19
C ASN A 290 9.54 -11.58 25.57
N TRP A 291 9.08 -12.82 25.80
CA TRP A 291 7.70 -13.06 26.26
C TRP A 291 7.40 -12.35 27.59
N ASP A 292 8.29 -12.51 28.58
CA ASP A 292 8.29 -11.59 29.72
C ASP A 292 9.01 -10.30 29.31
N ALA A 293 8.25 -9.22 29.14
CA ALA A 293 8.80 -7.91 28.83
C ALA A 293 9.60 -7.27 29.99
N ASN A 294 9.65 -7.91 31.16
CA ASN A 294 10.49 -7.54 32.29
C ASN A 294 11.85 -8.29 32.30
N ASP A 295 12.05 -9.30 31.43
CA ASP A 295 13.34 -9.96 31.24
C ASP A 295 14.32 -9.02 30.52
N ASN A 296 15.14 -8.31 31.29
CA ASN A 296 16.18 -7.46 30.74
C ASN A 296 17.51 -8.23 30.62
N ASN A 297 17.79 -8.77 29.43
CA ASN A 297 19.02 -9.52 29.17
C ASN A 297 20.29 -8.64 29.15
N ASP A 298 20.11 -7.32 29.02
CA ASP A 298 21.22 -6.35 28.97
C ASP A 298 21.64 -5.89 30.39
N ASP A 299 20.98 -6.39 31.44
CA ASP A 299 21.34 -6.20 32.85
C ASP A 299 22.16 -7.40 33.34
N GLU A 300 23.47 -7.18 33.57
CA GLU A 300 24.40 -8.20 34.10
C GLU A 300 24.00 -8.75 35.49
N HIS A 301 23.03 -8.14 36.16
CA HIS A 301 22.49 -8.59 37.44
C HIS A 301 21.11 -9.27 37.33
N PHE A 302 20.58 -9.47 36.12
CA PHE A 302 19.30 -10.15 35.93
C PHE A 302 19.39 -11.64 36.28
N VAL A 303 18.58 -12.07 37.26
CA VAL A 303 18.41 -13.49 37.62
C VAL A 303 17.07 -13.97 37.09
N PHE A 304 17.10 -14.95 36.18
CA PHE A 304 15.89 -15.58 35.65
C PHE A 304 15.15 -16.37 36.73
N ASP A 305 13.89 -16.00 36.96
CA ASP A 305 12.95 -16.68 37.84
C ASP A 305 11.80 -17.20 36.98
N LYS A 306 11.75 -18.53 36.79
CA LYS A 306 10.78 -19.17 35.89
C LYS A 306 9.33 -18.92 36.31
N ASP A 307 9.07 -18.92 37.61
CA ASP A 307 7.70 -18.88 38.16
C ASP A 307 7.17 -17.46 38.10
N ARG A 308 8.05 -16.47 38.37
CA ARG A 308 7.78 -15.05 38.13
C ARG A 308 7.54 -14.76 36.65
N SER A 309 8.40 -15.27 35.76
CA SER A 309 8.28 -15.04 34.31
C SER A 309 7.01 -15.68 33.75
N GLY A 310 6.70 -16.91 34.18
CA GLY A 310 5.44 -17.59 33.87
C GLY A 310 4.21 -16.80 34.33
N LYS A 311 4.23 -16.26 35.57
CA LYS A 311 3.14 -15.39 36.06
C LYS A 311 3.04 -14.09 35.25
N ASN A 312 4.16 -13.44 34.91
CA ASN A 312 4.15 -12.19 34.15
C ASN A 312 3.53 -12.38 32.75
N VAL A 313 3.92 -13.44 32.04
CA VAL A 313 3.34 -13.79 30.73
C VAL A 313 1.87 -14.19 30.86
N ALA A 314 1.50 -14.99 31.87
CA ALA A 314 0.12 -15.37 32.10
C ALA A 314 -0.78 -14.16 32.38
N ASN A 315 -0.32 -13.20 33.19
CA ASN A 315 -1.05 -11.97 33.46
C ASN A 315 -1.19 -11.06 32.22
N LEU A 316 -0.14 -10.97 31.39
CA LEU A 316 -0.19 -10.25 30.10
C LEU A 316 -1.26 -10.84 29.16
N ILE A 317 -1.28 -12.18 29.00
CA ILE A 317 -2.25 -12.85 28.13
C ILE A 317 -3.66 -12.83 28.72
N ARG A 318 -3.79 -13.00 30.05
CA ARG A 318 -5.05 -12.81 30.77
C ARG A 318 -5.65 -11.45 30.50
N ALA A 319 -4.86 -10.37 30.64
CA ALA A 319 -5.33 -9.01 30.46
C ALA A 319 -5.84 -8.67 29.05
N VAL A 320 -5.52 -9.47 28.04
CA VAL A 320 -5.98 -9.31 26.63
C VAL A 320 -6.94 -10.40 26.14
N THR A 321 -7.16 -11.47 26.91
CA THR A 321 -8.01 -12.61 26.48
C THR A 321 -9.09 -13.02 27.47
N GLU A 322 -9.01 -12.60 28.74
CA GLU A 322 -9.99 -12.96 29.77
C GLU A 322 -11.44 -12.68 29.36
N PRO A 323 -11.81 -11.54 28.74
CA PRO A 323 -13.19 -11.31 28.31
C PRO A 323 -13.70 -12.32 27.28
N LEU A 324 -12.84 -12.77 26.35
CA LEU A 324 -13.18 -13.82 25.40
C LEU A 324 -13.36 -15.18 26.09
N VAL A 325 -12.44 -15.53 27.01
CA VAL A 325 -12.52 -16.75 27.83
C VAL A 325 -13.79 -16.77 28.68
N VAL A 326 -14.08 -15.67 29.39
CA VAL A 326 -15.30 -15.49 30.20
C VAL A 326 -16.56 -15.64 29.34
N SER A 327 -16.58 -15.04 28.13
CA SER A 327 -17.74 -15.07 27.26
C SER A 327 -18.14 -16.46 26.76
N HIS A 328 -17.19 -17.42 26.74
CA HIS A 328 -17.40 -18.77 26.19
C HIS A 328 -17.37 -19.88 27.26
N PHE A 329 -16.44 -19.80 28.21
CA PHE A 329 -16.26 -20.81 29.27
C PHE A 329 -16.82 -20.38 30.63
N GLY A 330 -17.15 -19.09 30.82
CA GLY A 330 -17.61 -18.53 32.09
C GLY A 330 -16.48 -18.03 33.00
N GLU A 331 -16.84 -17.17 33.95
CA GLU A 331 -15.91 -16.52 34.89
C GLU A 331 -15.23 -17.49 35.87
N PHE A 332 -15.94 -18.56 36.26
CA PHE A 332 -15.51 -19.49 37.30
C PHE A 332 -14.22 -20.27 37.00
N ILE A 333 -13.82 -20.38 35.73
CA ILE A 333 -12.62 -21.15 35.32
C ILE A 333 -11.38 -20.27 35.11
N VAL A 334 -11.52 -18.94 35.17
CA VAL A 334 -10.48 -18.01 34.73
C VAL A 334 -9.24 -18.06 35.63
N ASP A 335 -9.42 -18.06 36.94
CA ASP A 335 -8.28 -18.10 37.87
C ASP A 335 -7.52 -19.42 37.76
N ASP A 336 -8.22 -20.55 37.62
CA ASP A 336 -7.59 -21.87 37.49
C ASP A 336 -6.91 -22.08 36.13
N VAL A 337 -7.50 -21.63 35.02
CA VAL A 337 -6.86 -21.74 33.70
C VAL A 337 -5.60 -20.88 33.63
N PHE A 338 -5.63 -19.63 34.10
CA PHE A 338 -4.45 -18.76 34.05
C PHE A 338 -3.36 -19.15 35.05
N LYS A 339 -3.73 -19.79 36.17
CA LYS A 339 -2.77 -20.43 37.09
C LYS A 339 -2.08 -21.64 36.47
N LYS A 340 -2.83 -22.53 35.80
CA LYS A 340 -2.24 -23.65 35.04
C LYS A 340 -1.36 -23.14 33.89
N PHE A 341 -1.82 -22.12 33.19
CA PHE A 341 -1.06 -21.47 32.10
C PHE A 341 0.25 -20.86 32.58
N ALA A 342 0.27 -20.16 33.72
CA ALA A 342 1.50 -19.64 34.32
C ALA A 342 2.55 -20.74 34.55
N ASN A 343 2.12 -21.91 35.06
CA ASN A 343 3.02 -23.05 35.28
C ASN A 343 3.54 -23.64 33.95
N HIS A 344 2.66 -23.84 32.96
CA HIS A 344 3.06 -24.36 31.65
C HIS A 344 4.01 -23.41 30.91
N VAL A 345 3.82 -22.09 31.05
CA VAL A 345 4.75 -21.09 30.51
C VAL A 345 6.07 -21.06 31.29
N ALA A 346 6.05 -21.17 32.63
CA ALA A 346 7.26 -21.25 33.45
C ALA A 346 8.15 -22.44 33.05
N ASP A 347 7.54 -23.63 32.88
CA ASP A 347 8.26 -24.83 32.44
C ASP A 347 8.76 -24.73 30.99
N HIS A 348 7.98 -24.10 30.10
CA HIS A 348 8.43 -23.81 28.73
C HIS A 348 9.63 -22.88 28.70
N LEU A 349 9.58 -21.74 29.40
CA LEU A 349 10.65 -20.74 29.47
C LEU A 349 11.94 -21.27 30.13
N CYS A 350 11.83 -22.29 30.99
CA CYS A 350 13.00 -23.02 31.50
C CYS A 350 13.78 -23.77 30.42
N SER A 351 13.10 -24.19 29.33
CA SER A 351 13.69 -24.96 28.24
C SER A 351 14.02 -24.11 27.00
N GLU A 352 13.21 -23.07 26.73
CA GLU A 352 13.33 -22.23 25.54
C GLU A 352 12.96 -20.77 25.82
N LYS A 353 13.93 -19.86 25.61
CA LYS A 353 13.68 -18.42 25.72
C LYS A 353 12.87 -17.91 24.52
N SER A 354 11.56 -17.82 24.73
CA SER A 354 10.59 -17.47 23.69
C SER A 354 10.38 -15.97 23.55
N LYS A 355 10.06 -15.53 22.33
CA LYS A 355 9.92 -14.12 21.96
C LYS A 355 8.64 -13.87 21.17
N PHE A 356 8.12 -12.65 21.28
CA PHE A 356 7.10 -12.09 20.40
C PHE A 356 7.78 -11.41 19.21
N ILE A 357 7.24 -11.62 18.01
CA ILE A 357 7.70 -10.97 16.79
C ILE A 357 6.77 -9.79 16.49
N ASN A 358 7.33 -8.58 16.42
CA ASN A 358 6.63 -7.36 16.04
C ASN A 358 6.91 -7.06 14.56
N ILE A 359 5.89 -6.72 13.80
CA ILE A 359 6.02 -6.05 12.51
C ILE A 359 5.72 -4.56 12.74
N VAL A 360 6.71 -3.70 12.47
CA VAL A 360 6.56 -2.24 12.49
C VAL A 360 6.58 -1.75 11.04
N LYS A 361 5.58 -0.97 10.63
CA LYS A 361 5.48 -0.46 9.26
C LYS A 361 5.09 1.02 9.21
N THR A 362 5.81 1.79 8.38
CA THR A 362 5.38 3.09 7.87
C THR A 362 4.79 2.92 6.46
N ALA A 363 3.66 3.56 6.22
CA ALA A 363 3.07 3.68 4.90
C ALA A 363 2.69 5.14 4.58
N ILE A 364 3.00 5.58 3.35
CA ILE A 364 2.64 6.88 2.75
C ILE A 364 1.90 6.59 1.42
N LEU A 365 1.47 7.61 0.67
CA LEU A 365 0.86 7.49 -0.67
C LEU A 365 1.90 7.87 -1.77
N MET A 366 1.81 7.34 -3.01
CA MET A 366 2.78 7.59 -4.12
C MET A 366 2.10 8.23 -5.33
N ALA A 367 1.12 7.54 -5.91
CA ALA A 367 0.40 8.08 -7.06
C ALA A 367 -0.56 9.20 -6.62
N ARG A 368 -1.24 8.98 -5.49
CA ARG A 368 -2.25 9.90 -4.98
C ARG A 368 -1.73 11.26 -4.50
N PRO A 369 -0.51 11.48 -3.95
CA PRO A 369 0.00 12.82 -3.65
C PRO A 369 0.42 13.55 -4.91
N VAL A 370 1.16 12.94 -5.83
CA VAL A 370 1.46 13.60 -7.12
C VAL A 370 0.16 14.02 -7.81
N LEU A 371 -0.85 13.15 -7.81
CA LEU A 371 -2.18 13.44 -8.34
C LEU A 371 -2.94 14.54 -7.56
N GLU A 372 -2.97 14.47 -6.23
CA GLU A 372 -3.72 15.40 -5.39
C GLU A 372 -3.04 16.76 -5.25
N ASP A 373 -1.72 16.83 -5.17
CA ASP A 373 -0.94 18.06 -5.14
C ASP A 373 -1.08 18.79 -6.47
N THR A 374 -1.04 18.05 -7.59
CA THR A 374 -1.26 18.61 -8.93
C THR A 374 -2.70 19.13 -9.08
N LEU A 375 -3.72 18.36 -8.67
CA LEU A 375 -5.12 18.80 -8.72
C LEU A 375 -5.41 19.95 -7.74
N LYS A 376 -4.82 19.95 -6.54
CA LYS A 376 -4.85 21.08 -5.60
C LYS A 376 -4.26 22.31 -6.27
N LYS A 377 -3.03 22.25 -6.78
CA LYS A 377 -2.33 23.39 -7.39
C LYS A 377 -3.15 24.08 -8.49
N VAL A 378 -3.94 23.31 -9.25
CA VAL A 378 -4.80 23.84 -10.31
C VAL A 378 -6.17 24.33 -9.81
N TYR A 379 -6.79 23.69 -8.81
CA TYR A 379 -8.17 23.97 -8.40
C TYR A 379 -8.35 24.52 -6.96
N ASN A 380 -7.28 24.88 -6.25
CA ASN A 380 -7.40 25.42 -4.88
C ASN A 380 -7.98 26.84 -4.83
N ASN A 381 -7.66 27.67 -5.84
CA ASN A 381 -7.93 29.11 -5.84
C ASN A 381 -8.98 29.55 -6.87
N ASP A 382 -9.28 28.68 -7.84
CA ASP A 382 -10.27 28.91 -8.90
C ASP A 382 -11.51 28.04 -8.68
N ALA A 383 -12.69 28.56 -9.04
CA ALA A 383 -13.90 27.75 -9.06
C ALA A 383 -13.77 26.67 -10.14
N PHE A 384 -14.16 25.42 -9.83
CA PHE A 384 -14.20 24.34 -10.81
C PHE A 384 -14.99 24.76 -12.07
N PRO A 385 -14.50 24.44 -13.28
CA PRO A 385 -15.26 24.71 -14.50
C PRO A 385 -16.58 23.95 -14.43
N LYS A 386 -17.68 24.53 -14.95
CA LYS A 386 -19.01 23.88 -14.92
C LYS A 386 -19.01 22.47 -15.52
N HIS A 387 -18.10 22.22 -16.46
CA HIS A 387 -17.86 20.94 -17.10
C HIS A 387 -16.35 20.63 -17.00
N LEU A 388 -15.99 19.48 -16.44
CA LEU A 388 -14.63 19.02 -16.22
C LEU A 388 -14.39 17.75 -17.04
N LYS A 389 -13.55 17.86 -18.08
CA LYS A 389 -13.23 16.75 -18.98
C LYS A 389 -11.88 16.12 -18.63
N ILE A 390 -11.88 14.83 -18.35
CA ILE A 390 -10.74 14.06 -17.82
C ILE A 390 -10.45 12.93 -18.82
N ALA A 391 -9.21 12.79 -19.28
CA ALA A 391 -8.83 11.66 -20.13
C ALA A 391 -7.89 10.70 -19.40
N ASP A 392 -8.14 9.41 -19.52
CA ASP A 392 -7.22 8.32 -19.14
C ASP A 392 -6.72 7.67 -20.43
N LEU A 393 -5.44 7.84 -20.74
CA LEU A 393 -4.84 7.46 -22.02
C LEU A 393 -4.07 6.14 -21.86
N GLY A 394 -4.54 5.09 -22.53
CA GLY A 394 -4.08 3.70 -22.37
C GLY A 394 -4.79 3.00 -21.20
N CYS A 395 -6.12 3.13 -21.13
CA CYS A 395 -6.94 2.60 -20.05
C CYS A 395 -7.03 1.05 -19.99
N SER A 396 -6.58 0.35 -21.04
CA SER A 396 -6.65 -1.11 -21.21
C SER A 396 -8.10 -1.62 -21.06
N SER A 397 -8.31 -2.85 -20.60
CA SER A 397 -9.64 -3.45 -20.39
C SER A 397 -9.93 -3.89 -18.94
N GLY A 398 -8.95 -3.69 -18.03
CA GLY A 398 -8.98 -4.14 -16.63
C GLY A 398 -9.59 -3.13 -15.64
N PRO A 399 -9.72 -3.51 -14.35
CA PRO A 399 -10.35 -2.67 -13.32
C PRO A 399 -9.54 -1.43 -12.92
N ASN A 400 -8.26 -1.37 -13.29
CA ASN A 400 -7.31 -0.34 -12.85
C ASN A 400 -7.71 1.07 -13.28
N THR A 401 -8.27 1.24 -14.49
CA THR A 401 -8.75 2.55 -14.96
C THR A 401 -9.82 3.13 -14.02
N PHE A 402 -10.83 2.34 -13.65
CA PHE A 402 -11.86 2.79 -12.72
C PHE A 402 -11.36 3.01 -11.29
N LEU A 403 -10.28 2.34 -10.87
CA LEU A 403 -9.61 2.63 -9.61
C LEU A 403 -8.98 4.04 -9.62
N VAL A 404 -8.21 4.37 -10.66
CA VAL A 404 -7.61 5.71 -10.82
C VAL A 404 -8.67 6.79 -10.99
N ILE A 405 -9.67 6.58 -11.86
CA ILE A 405 -10.78 7.51 -12.06
C ILE A 405 -11.56 7.74 -10.75
N SER A 406 -11.80 6.69 -9.95
CA SER A 406 -12.41 6.85 -8.62
C SER A 406 -11.55 7.72 -7.70
N GLN A 407 -10.23 7.56 -7.70
CA GLN A 407 -9.32 8.40 -6.93
C GLN A 407 -9.37 9.87 -7.41
N ILE A 408 -9.39 10.12 -8.72
CA ILE A 408 -9.51 11.47 -9.29
C ILE A 408 -10.82 12.15 -8.86
N ILE A 409 -11.96 11.46 -8.99
CA ILE A 409 -13.28 11.95 -8.53
C ILE A 409 -13.25 12.22 -7.02
N ASN A 410 -12.61 11.35 -6.23
CA ASN A 410 -12.45 11.53 -4.79
C ASN A 410 -11.67 12.81 -4.47
N ILE A 411 -10.63 13.13 -5.23
CA ILE A 411 -9.84 14.35 -5.01
C ILE A 411 -10.70 15.58 -5.32
N ILE A 412 -11.35 15.61 -6.50
CA ILE A 412 -12.22 16.70 -6.96
C ILE A 412 -13.36 16.96 -5.95
N HIS A 413 -14.08 15.92 -5.53
CA HIS A 413 -15.16 16.02 -4.56
C HIS A 413 -14.73 16.71 -3.26
N ASN A 414 -13.58 16.33 -2.72
CA ASN A 414 -13.11 16.86 -1.45
C ASN A 414 -12.63 18.33 -1.60
N LEU A 415 -12.05 18.70 -2.76
CA LEU A 415 -11.72 20.10 -3.08
C LEU A 415 -12.98 20.96 -3.23
N MET A 416 -14.03 20.44 -3.87
CA MET A 416 -15.33 21.13 -3.96
C MET A 416 -15.94 21.39 -2.57
N GLN A 417 -15.87 20.40 -1.67
CA GLN A 417 -16.36 20.54 -0.29
C GLN A 417 -15.56 21.60 0.49
N GLN A 418 -14.22 21.61 0.35
CA GLN A 418 -13.34 22.60 0.98
C GLN A 418 -13.62 24.03 0.47
N ASN A 419 -13.84 24.19 -0.83
CA ASN A 419 -14.04 25.49 -1.48
C ASN A 419 -15.52 25.92 -1.61
N ASN A 420 -16.46 25.19 -0.99
CA ASN A 420 -17.92 25.40 -1.07
C ASN A 420 -18.43 25.61 -2.51
N CYS A 421 -17.87 24.87 -3.47
CA CYS A 421 -18.15 25.01 -4.89
C CYS A 421 -19.25 24.04 -5.35
N LYS A 422 -19.98 24.41 -6.41
CA LYS A 422 -20.92 23.49 -7.07
C LYS A 422 -20.17 22.35 -7.77
N ALA A 423 -20.81 21.18 -7.86
CA ALA A 423 -20.28 20.05 -8.60
C ALA A 423 -20.15 20.40 -10.10
N PRO A 424 -19.01 20.10 -10.73
CA PRO A 424 -18.90 20.10 -12.17
C PRO A 424 -19.61 18.86 -12.74
N GLU A 425 -20.08 18.96 -13.98
CA GLU A 425 -20.32 17.77 -14.79
C GLU A 425 -18.97 17.18 -15.19
N ILE A 426 -18.70 15.94 -14.77
CA ILE A 426 -17.44 15.24 -15.01
C ILE A 426 -17.61 14.32 -16.22
N GLU A 427 -16.90 14.62 -17.30
CA GLU A 427 -16.79 13.72 -18.45
C GLU A 427 -15.44 12.99 -18.38
N ILE A 428 -15.48 11.67 -18.29
CA ILE A 428 -14.31 10.78 -18.31
C ILE A 428 -14.21 10.12 -19.67
N CYS A 429 -13.08 10.34 -20.33
CA CYS A 429 -12.76 9.77 -21.61
C CYS A 429 -11.70 8.68 -21.45
N LEU A 430 -12.12 7.42 -21.56
CA LEU A 430 -11.26 6.26 -21.54
C LEU A 430 -10.71 6.04 -22.95
N ASN A 431 -9.45 6.40 -23.17
CA ASN A 431 -8.79 6.25 -24.46
C ASN A 431 -7.91 5.00 -24.50
N ASP A 432 -7.97 4.30 -25.62
CA ASP A 432 -7.07 3.21 -25.97
C ASP A 432 -7.14 2.96 -27.49
N LEU A 433 -6.33 2.03 -28.00
CA LEU A 433 -6.37 1.61 -29.40
C LEU A 433 -7.73 0.98 -29.75
N PRO A 434 -8.17 1.03 -31.03
CA PRO A 434 -9.45 0.43 -31.46
C PRO A 434 -9.60 -1.07 -31.18
N GLN A 435 -8.48 -1.78 -30.99
CA GLN A 435 -8.42 -3.21 -30.66
C GLN A 435 -8.66 -3.52 -29.17
N ASN A 436 -8.70 -2.52 -28.30
CA ASN A 436 -8.94 -2.70 -26.87
C ASN A 436 -10.37 -3.20 -26.59
N ASP A 437 -10.54 -4.05 -25.57
CA ASP A 437 -11.85 -4.54 -25.14
C ASP A 437 -12.59 -3.50 -24.28
N PHE A 438 -13.05 -2.44 -24.95
CA PHE A 438 -13.97 -1.46 -24.36
C PHE A 438 -15.28 -2.10 -23.87
N ASN A 439 -15.72 -3.24 -24.42
CA ASN A 439 -16.93 -3.90 -23.96
C ASN A 439 -16.75 -4.45 -22.53
N ASN A 440 -15.57 -4.96 -22.18
CA ASN A 440 -15.27 -5.40 -20.82
C ASN A 440 -15.29 -4.24 -19.82
N ILE A 441 -14.68 -3.11 -20.17
CA ILE A 441 -14.78 -1.86 -19.39
C ILE A 441 -16.24 -1.45 -19.21
N PHE A 442 -17.01 -1.35 -20.29
CA PHE A 442 -18.38 -0.86 -20.25
C PHE A 442 -19.31 -1.77 -19.43
N LYS A 443 -19.08 -3.09 -19.43
CA LYS A 443 -19.78 -4.03 -18.54
C LYS A 443 -19.54 -3.76 -17.04
N SER A 444 -18.42 -3.12 -16.67
CA SER A 444 -18.10 -2.78 -15.28
C SER A 444 -18.64 -1.40 -14.83
N LEU A 445 -19.12 -0.57 -15.76
CA LEU A 445 -19.72 0.75 -15.45
C LEU A 445 -20.85 0.71 -14.40
N PRO A 446 -21.79 -0.25 -14.41
CA PRO A 446 -22.83 -0.33 -13.37
C PRO A 446 -22.24 -0.48 -11.95
N THR A 447 -21.16 -1.25 -11.81
CA THR A 447 -20.44 -1.43 -10.54
C THR A 447 -19.72 -0.15 -10.12
N PHE A 448 -19.05 0.53 -11.06
CA PHE A 448 -18.42 1.83 -10.85
C PHE A 448 -19.41 2.92 -10.42
N TYR A 449 -20.55 3.06 -11.12
CA TYR A 449 -21.59 4.03 -10.74
C TYR A 449 -22.27 3.67 -9.42
N LYS A 450 -22.49 2.38 -9.14
CA LYS A 450 -22.97 1.93 -7.82
C LYS A 450 -22.01 2.35 -6.72
N LYS A 451 -20.69 2.15 -6.91
CA LYS A 451 -19.64 2.54 -5.98
C LYS A 451 -19.67 4.05 -5.71
N ILE A 452 -19.69 4.88 -6.76
CA ILE A 452 -19.83 6.34 -6.62
C ILE A 452 -21.11 6.71 -5.84
N LYS A 453 -22.25 6.09 -6.15
CA LYS A 453 -23.52 6.36 -5.48
C LYS A 453 -23.49 6.07 -3.99
N THR A 454 -23.01 4.89 -3.59
CA THR A 454 -22.93 4.51 -2.18
C THR A 454 -21.92 5.35 -1.42
N GLU A 455 -20.90 5.87 -2.11
CA GLU A 455 -19.81 6.57 -1.45
C GLU A 455 -19.96 8.10 -1.37
N LYS A 456 -20.62 8.79 -2.32
CA LYS A 456 -20.45 10.26 -2.51
C LYS A 456 -21.70 11.14 -2.31
N GLU A 457 -22.73 10.65 -1.63
CA GLU A 457 -24.07 11.29 -1.54
C GLU A 457 -24.74 11.47 -2.94
N GLU A 458 -26.02 11.90 -2.96
CA GLU A 458 -26.75 12.11 -4.21
C GLU A 458 -26.19 13.25 -5.09
N LYS A 459 -25.33 14.13 -4.56
CA LYS A 459 -24.86 15.34 -5.26
C LYS A 459 -23.89 15.09 -6.43
N LEU A 460 -23.22 13.94 -6.45
CA LEU A 460 -22.38 13.48 -7.58
C LEU A 460 -23.08 12.40 -8.44
N HIS A 461 -24.26 11.94 -8.01
CA HIS A 461 -24.99 10.90 -8.71
C HIS A 461 -25.67 11.50 -9.95
N GLY A 462 -25.23 11.07 -11.14
CA GLY A 462 -25.72 11.58 -12.42
C GLY A 462 -24.93 12.78 -12.97
N THR A 463 -23.86 13.21 -12.32
CA THR A 463 -22.94 14.26 -12.84
C THR A 463 -21.63 13.68 -13.39
N CYS A 464 -21.55 12.36 -13.59
CA CYS A 464 -20.36 11.64 -14.05
C CYS A 464 -20.71 10.81 -15.27
N PHE A 465 -20.06 11.08 -16.41
CA PHE A 465 -20.31 10.46 -17.70
C PHE A 465 -19.02 9.82 -18.21
N VAL A 466 -19.09 8.55 -18.61
CA VAL A 466 -17.92 7.82 -19.13
C VAL A 466 -18.11 7.51 -20.61
N SER A 467 -17.11 7.84 -21.42
CA SER A 467 -17.06 7.61 -22.87
C SER A 467 -15.78 6.86 -23.23
N GLY A 468 -15.86 5.87 -24.12
CA GLY A 468 -14.67 5.29 -24.76
C GLY A 468 -14.24 6.12 -25.97
N VAL A 469 -12.93 6.29 -26.15
CA VAL A 469 -12.32 7.05 -27.25
C VAL A 469 -11.32 6.15 -27.97
N PRO A 470 -11.75 5.38 -28.99
CA PRO A 470 -10.86 4.48 -29.73
C PRO A 470 -9.93 5.28 -30.65
N GLY A 471 -8.63 5.12 -30.49
CA GLY A 471 -7.61 5.75 -31.33
C GLY A 471 -6.26 5.87 -30.62
N SER A 472 -5.18 5.86 -31.40
CA SER A 472 -3.83 6.07 -30.84
C SER A 472 -3.69 7.49 -30.27
N PHE A 473 -3.15 7.62 -29.05
CA PHE A 473 -2.75 8.91 -28.51
C PHE A 473 -1.56 9.54 -29.24
N TYR A 474 -0.87 8.84 -30.15
CA TYR A 474 0.06 9.48 -31.09
C TYR A 474 -0.66 10.20 -32.24
N CYS A 475 -2.00 10.20 -32.24
CA CYS A 475 -2.86 11.03 -33.07
C CYS A 475 -3.66 12.01 -32.21
N LYS A 476 -4.34 12.94 -32.89
CA LYS A 476 -5.30 13.83 -32.27
C LYS A 476 -6.60 13.07 -31.99
N ILE A 477 -6.96 12.97 -30.73
CA ILE A 477 -8.10 12.18 -30.22
C ILE A 477 -9.14 13.06 -29.53
N PHE A 478 -8.84 14.33 -29.26
CA PHE A 478 -9.78 15.29 -28.67
C PHE A 478 -9.84 16.64 -29.42
N PRO A 479 -10.95 17.39 -29.30
CA PRO A 479 -11.03 18.78 -29.75
C PRO A 479 -10.00 19.67 -29.03
N ARG A 480 -9.56 20.75 -29.71
CA ARG A 480 -8.60 21.70 -29.12
C ARG A 480 -9.16 22.34 -27.83
N LYS A 481 -8.32 22.41 -26.79
CA LYS A 481 -8.65 22.99 -25.47
C LYS A 481 -9.94 22.42 -24.84
N SER A 482 -10.18 21.12 -24.99
CA SER A 482 -11.35 20.44 -24.40
C SER A 482 -11.01 19.68 -23.12
N LEU A 483 -9.78 19.18 -22.98
CA LEU A 483 -9.34 18.41 -21.80
C LEU A 483 -8.91 19.33 -20.66
N HIS A 484 -9.37 19.01 -19.46
CA HIS A 484 -9.03 19.73 -18.22
C HIS A 484 -8.01 18.97 -17.37
N PHE A 485 -7.92 17.65 -17.54
CA PHE A 485 -6.96 16.78 -16.88
C PHE A 485 -6.61 15.60 -17.80
N VAL A 486 -5.34 15.18 -17.79
CA VAL A 486 -4.89 13.96 -18.48
C VAL A 486 -4.10 13.06 -17.54
N HIS A 487 -4.48 11.79 -17.51
CA HIS A 487 -3.72 10.70 -16.92
C HIS A 487 -3.22 9.77 -18.02
N SER A 488 -2.05 9.17 -17.84
CA SER A 488 -1.63 7.98 -18.57
C SER A 488 -0.71 7.14 -17.67
N SER A 489 -0.94 5.84 -17.61
CA SER A 489 -0.11 4.92 -16.81
C SER A 489 0.28 3.71 -17.64
N TYR A 490 1.55 3.31 -17.54
CA TYR A 490 2.18 2.20 -18.24
C TYR A 490 1.88 2.11 -19.75
N SER A 491 1.79 3.28 -20.41
CA SER A 491 1.35 3.36 -21.82
C SER A 491 2.32 4.11 -22.75
N VAL A 492 2.84 5.27 -22.36
CA VAL A 492 3.68 6.12 -23.24
C VAL A 492 5.09 5.57 -23.56
N HIS A 493 5.43 4.39 -23.02
CA HIS A 493 6.65 3.64 -23.37
C HIS A 493 6.46 2.67 -24.55
N TRP A 494 5.21 2.43 -24.99
CA TRP A 494 4.91 1.72 -26.22
C TRP A 494 5.07 2.66 -27.40
N LEU A 495 5.93 2.32 -28.34
CA LEU A 495 6.19 3.12 -29.54
C LEU A 495 4.99 3.08 -30.48
N SER A 496 4.79 4.14 -31.27
CA SER A 496 3.72 4.18 -32.28
C SER A 496 3.90 3.14 -33.38
N GLN A 497 5.14 2.75 -33.62
CA GLN A 497 5.56 1.70 -34.56
C GLN A 497 6.94 1.16 -34.17
N VAL A 498 7.29 0.00 -34.72
CA VAL A 498 8.69 -0.45 -34.75
C VAL A 498 9.51 0.54 -35.59
N PRO A 499 10.74 0.93 -35.17
CA PRO A 499 11.61 1.77 -35.98
C PRO A 499 11.86 1.17 -37.37
N GLU A 500 11.85 2.01 -38.42
CA GLU A 500 12.06 1.52 -39.79
C GLU A 500 13.50 1.00 -40.02
N ARG A 501 13.61 -0.06 -40.84
CA ARG A 501 14.89 -0.61 -41.33
C ARG A 501 15.85 -1.09 -40.24
N LEU A 502 15.33 -1.73 -39.19
CA LEU A 502 16.15 -2.42 -38.20
C LEU A 502 16.79 -3.69 -38.77
N GLU A 503 18.12 -3.79 -38.68
CA GLU A 503 18.86 -5.04 -38.90
C GLU A 503 19.26 -5.64 -37.54
N ASN A 504 18.29 -6.21 -36.82
CA ASN A 504 18.45 -6.71 -35.45
C ASN A 504 18.49 -8.25 -35.38
N LYS A 505 19.32 -8.88 -36.21
CA LYS A 505 19.32 -10.35 -36.38
C LYS A 505 19.55 -11.08 -35.06
N GLY A 506 18.80 -12.14 -34.85
CA GLY A 506 18.82 -12.98 -33.65
C GLY A 506 18.17 -12.36 -32.41
N ASN A 507 17.55 -11.17 -32.49
CA ASN A 507 16.97 -10.48 -31.33
C ASN A 507 15.61 -9.85 -31.66
N ILE A 508 14.64 -10.02 -30.75
CA ILE A 508 13.27 -9.45 -30.92
C ILE A 508 13.12 -8.03 -30.34
N TYR A 509 14.20 -7.46 -29.83
CA TYR A 509 14.27 -6.13 -29.22
C TYR A 509 15.74 -5.69 -29.13
N MET A 510 16.00 -4.48 -28.65
CA MET A 510 17.35 -4.06 -28.27
C MET A 510 17.99 -5.07 -27.29
N ALA A 511 19.18 -5.54 -27.64
CA ALA A 511 19.97 -6.49 -26.87
C ALA A 511 21.44 -6.07 -26.90
N ARG A 512 22.26 -6.55 -25.95
CA ARG A 512 23.71 -6.28 -25.90
C ARG A 512 24.48 -6.67 -27.17
N THR A 513 23.90 -7.54 -28.00
CA THR A 513 24.46 -7.96 -29.30
C THR A 513 23.95 -7.15 -30.49
N SER A 514 22.95 -6.28 -30.29
CA SER A 514 22.42 -5.39 -31.33
C SER A 514 23.46 -4.33 -31.73
N PRO A 515 23.56 -3.94 -33.00
CA PRO A 515 24.45 -2.86 -33.42
C PRO A 515 23.96 -1.50 -32.89
N PRO A 516 24.85 -0.51 -32.68
CA PRO A 516 24.48 0.81 -32.15
C PRO A 516 23.35 1.52 -32.90
N THR A 517 23.25 1.29 -34.21
CA THR A 517 22.19 1.82 -35.09
C THR A 517 20.78 1.38 -34.67
N VAL A 518 20.63 0.22 -34.03
CA VAL A 518 19.34 -0.23 -33.47
C VAL A 518 18.96 0.65 -32.28
N PHE A 519 19.86 0.86 -31.32
CA PHE A 519 19.62 1.72 -30.16
C PHE A 519 19.31 3.16 -30.56
N GLU A 520 20.04 3.71 -31.53
CA GLU A 520 19.78 5.03 -32.11
C GLU A 520 18.39 5.12 -32.75
N ALA A 521 17.97 4.09 -33.49
CA ALA A 521 16.66 4.04 -34.14
C ALA A 521 15.50 3.98 -33.13
N TYR A 522 15.62 3.16 -32.09
CA TYR A 522 14.64 3.10 -30.99
C TYR A 522 14.55 4.42 -30.20
N LEU A 523 15.69 5.01 -29.83
CA LEU A 523 15.72 6.33 -29.18
C LEU A 523 15.09 7.42 -30.06
N LYS A 524 15.41 7.44 -31.36
CA LYS A 524 14.83 8.39 -32.30
C LYS A 524 13.32 8.23 -32.47
N GLN A 525 12.84 6.99 -32.51
CA GLN A 525 11.40 6.68 -32.56
C GLN A 525 10.71 7.15 -31.27
N PHE A 526 11.25 6.84 -30.09
CA PHE A 526 10.72 7.34 -28.82
C PHE A 526 10.72 8.88 -28.74
N GLN A 527 11.81 9.54 -29.17
CA GLN A 527 11.89 11.00 -29.20
C GLN A 527 10.80 11.60 -30.10
N MET A 528 10.55 11.01 -31.28
CA MET A 528 9.50 11.44 -32.20
C MET A 528 8.11 11.21 -31.62
N ASP A 529 7.86 10.03 -31.06
CA ASP A 529 6.59 9.62 -30.48
C ASP A 529 6.23 10.46 -29.26
N PHE A 530 7.16 10.62 -28.30
CA PHE A 530 6.93 11.39 -27.09
C PHE A 530 6.80 12.89 -27.38
N SER A 531 7.59 13.45 -28.31
CA SER A 531 7.41 14.84 -28.76
C SER A 531 6.06 15.05 -29.44
N THR A 532 5.64 14.11 -30.30
CA THR A 532 4.34 14.13 -30.99
C THR A 532 3.20 14.04 -29.98
N PHE A 533 3.28 13.14 -29.01
CA PHE A 533 2.34 13.01 -27.90
C PHE A 533 2.22 14.34 -27.14
N LEU A 534 3.33 14.91 -26.65
CA LEU A 534 3.32 16.20 -25.95
C LEU A 534 2.67 17.28 -26.82
N SER A 535 3.10 17.44 -28.08
CA SER A 535 2.57 18.50 -28.94
C SER A 535 1.06 18.37 -29.19
N LEU A 536 0.55 17.14 -29.39
CA LEU A 536 -0.88 16.86 -29.56
C LEU A 536 -1.67 17.10 -28.26
N ARG A 537 -1.20 16.59 -27.11
CA ARG A 537 -1.81 16.87 -25.81
C ARG A 537 -1.82 18.37 -25.52
N SER A 538 -0.79 19.10 -25.94
CA SER A 538 -0.74 20.55 -25.81
C SER A 538 -1.82 21.27 -26.60
N GLU A 539 -2.32 20.72 -27.72
CA GLU A 539 -3.46 21.30 -28.42
C GLU A 539 -4.78 21.03 -27.70
N GLU A 540 -4.92 19.85 -27.11
CA GLU A 540 -6.15 19.30 -26.54
C GLU A 540 -6.44 19.80 -25.12
N ILE A 541 -5.41 20.00 -24.30
CA ILE A 541 -5.53 20.42 -22.89
C ILE A 541 -5.79 21.94 -22.80
N VAL A 542 -6.57 22.40 -21.81
CA VAL A 542 -6.77 23.84 -21.49
C VAL A 542 -5.49 24.47 -20.94
N VAL A 543 -5.31 25.79 -21.06
CA VAL A 543 -4.12 26.46 -20.49
C VAL A 543 -4.11 26.27 -18.97
N GLY A 544 -2.96 25.88 -18.39
CA GLY A 544 -2.86 25.51 -16.97
C GLY A 544 -3.42 24.11 -16.61
N GLY A 545 -4.11 23.43 -17.53
CA GLY A 545 -4.55 22.06 -17.33
C GLY A 545 -3.34 21.11 -17.15
N PRO A 546 -3.36 20.21 -16.15
CA PRO A 546 -2.23 19.36 -15.87
C PRO A 546 -2.33 17.99 -16.55
N MET A 547 -1.19 17.33 -16.65
CA MET A 547 -1.02 15.99 -17.20
C MET A 547 -0.07 15.18 -16.32
N ILE A 548 -0.49 13.96 -15.96
CA ILE A 548 0.32 13.04 -15.15
C ILE A 548 0.57 11.77 -15.94
N LEU A 549 1.84 11.39 -16.01
CA LEU A 549 2.32 10.23 -16.77
C LEU A 549 3.10 9.31 -15.83
N THR A 550 2.83 8.01 -15.89
CA THR A 550 3.62 6.97 -15.23
C THR A 550 4.03 5.93 -16.28
N PHE A 551 5.31 5.57 -16.36
CA PHE A 551 5.79 4.61 -17.36
C PHE A 551 7.12 3.96 -16.95
N LEU A 552 7.42 2.80 -17.54
CA LEU A 552 8.69 2.13 -17.38
C LEU A 552 9.84 2.93 -18.02
N GLY A 553 11.01 2.90 -17.39
CA GLY A 553 12.24 3.54 -17.84
C GLY A 553 13.47 2.71 -17.46
N ARG A 554 14.64 3.34 -17.44
CA ARG A 554 15.93 2.71 -17.04
C ARG A 554 16.70 3.56 -16.03
N ARG A 555 17.50 2.93 -15.16
CA ARG A 555 18.26 3.63 -14.10
C ARG A 555 19.51 4.32 -14.65
N ILE A 556 20.16 3.69 -15.62
CA ILE A 556 21.43 4.14 -16.22
C ILE A 556 21.16 4.80 -17.58
N ALA A 557 21.88 5.88 -17.89
CA ALA A 557 21.71 6.62 -19.14
C ALA A 557 22.09 5.81 -20.39
N ASP A 558 23.05 4.88 -20.27
CA ASP A 558 23.44 3.95 -21.33
C ASP A 558 22.26 3.03 -21.71
N PRO A 559 21.77 3.07 -22.97
CA PRO A 559 20.68 2.23 -23.43
C PRO A 559 21.10 0.78 -23.72
N THR A 560 22.37 0.40 -23.53
CA THR A 560 22.87 -0.98 -23.66
C THR A 560 22.95 -1.73 -22.33
N ASP A 561 22.62 -1.05 -21.22
CA ASP A 561 22.60 -1.66 -19.89
C ASP A 561 21.53 -2.77 -19.79
N LYS A 562 21.69 -3.68 -18.82
CA LYS A 562 20.72 -4.77 -18.58
C LYS A 562 19.30 -4.29 -18.30
N ASP A 563 19.12 -3.13 -17.64
CA ASP A 563 17.81 -2.59 -17.23
C ASP A 563 16.77 -2.56 -18.38
N CYS A 564 17.20 -2.28 -19.62
CA CYS A 564 16.30 -2.23 -20.78
C CYS A 564 16.02 -3.57 -21.43
N CYS A 565 16.97 -4.51 -21.32
CA CYS A 565 17.26 -5.40 -22.43
C CYS A 565 17.25 -6.88 -22.02
N ILE A 566 17.66 -7.21 -20.79
CA ILE A 566 17.77 -8.60 -20.33
C ILE A 566 16.43 -9.35 -20.34
N LEU A 567 15.31 -8.68 -20.05
CA LEU A 567 13.97 -9.28 -20.10
C LEU A 567 13.62 -9.78 -21.51
N TRP A 568 13.95 -8.99 -22.53
CA TRP A 568 13.64 -9.28 -23.92
C TRP A 568 14.68 -10.22 -24.57
N GLU A 569 15.93 -10.21 -24.08
CA GLU A 569 16.94 -11.23 -24.39
C GLU A 569 16.48 -12.63 -23.92
N LEU A 570 15.90 -12.73 -22.72
CA LEU A 570 15.37 -14.01 -22.20
C LEU A 570 14.16 -14.50 -23.03
N LEU A 571 13.29 -13.61 -23.50
CA LEU A 571 12.17 -13.97 -24.38
C LEU A 571 12.65 -14.34 -25.79
N THR A 572 13.65 -13.63 -26.32
CA THR A 572 14.37 -13.99 -27.57
C THR A 572 14.94 -15.39 -27.47
N LYS A 573 15.66 -15.71 -26.39
CA LYS A 573 16.23 -17.03 -26.15
C LYS A 573 15.14 -18.12 -26.14
N SER A 574 13.99 -17.83 -25.53
CA SER A 574 12.86 -18.75 -25.47
C SER A 574 12.24 -19.05 -26.83
N LEU A 575 12.24 -18.08 -27.76
CA LEU A 575 11.87 -18.30 -29.16
C LEU A 575 12.95 -19.06 -29.94
N LEU A 576 14.24 -18.76 -29.72
CA LEU A 576 15.35 -19.47 -30.37
C LEU A 576 15.39 -20.95 -29.98
N ASP A 577 15.05 -21.29 -28.73
CA ASP A 577 14.93 -22.67 -28.25
C ASP A 577 13.79 -23.48 -28.92
N LEU A 578 12.87 -22.82 -29.64
CA LEU A 578 11.81 -23.48 -30.43
C LEU A 578 12.24 -23.75 -31.89
N VAL A 579 13.38 -23.20 -32.33
CA VAL A 579 13.89 -23.39 -33.70
C VAL A 579 14.39 -24.82 -33.94
N PRO A 580 15.20 -25.45 -33.05
CA PRO A 580 15.59 -26.86 -33.20
C PRO A 580 14.41 -27.84 -33.09
N GLU A 581 13.34 -27.43 -32.40
CA GLU A 581 12.10 -28.20 -32.24
C GLU A 581 11.19 -28.11 -33.48
N GLY A 582 11.53 -27.25 -34.46
CA GLY A 582 10.77 -27.05 -35.70
C GLY A 582 9.48 -26.24 -35.52
N LEU A 583 9.27 -25.65 -34.35
CA LEU A 583 8.06 -24.89 -33.99
C LEU A 583 8.14 -23.41 -34.43
N VAL A 584 9.35 -22.86 -34.55
CA VAL A 584 9.60 -21.48 -35.01
C VAL A 584 10.71 -21.47 -36.06
N GLN A 585 10.58 -20.62 -37.10
CA GLN A 585 11.67 -20.39 -38.07
C GLN A 585 12.57 -19.25 -37.59
N LYS A 586 13.89 -19.35 -37.81
CA LYS A 586 14.84 -18.33 -37.37
C LYS A 586 14.56 -16.99 -38.08
N GLU A 587 14.18 -17.04 -39.33
CA GLU A 587 13.82 -15.90 -40.18
C GLU A 587 12.57 -15.16 -39.65
N ALA A 588 11.67 -15.87 -38.95
CA ALA A 588 10.54 -15.25 -38.26
C ALA A 588 11.00 -14.47 -37.02
N ILE A 589 12.02 -14.95 -36.29
CA ILE A 589 12.62 -14.23 -35.16
C ILE A 589 13.38 -13.00 -35.67
N ASP A 590 14.22 -13.14 -36.70
CA ASP A 590 15.02 -12.06 -37.30
C ASP A 590 14.15 -10.91 -37.89
N SER A 591 12.86 -11.17 -38.17
CA SER A 591 11.91 -10.20 -38.71
C SER A 591 10.95 -9.60 -37.67
N PHE A 592 10.95 -10.07 -36.43
CA PHE A 592 10.08 -9.58 -35.37
C PHE A 592 10.82 -8.60 -34.44
N ASN A 593 10.18 -7.49 -34.08
CA ASN A 593 10.74 -6.51 -33.13
C ASN A 593 9.62 -5.90 -32.26
N PHE A 594 9.83 -5.76 -30.95
CA PHE A 594 8.84 -5.14 -30.06
C PHE A 594 8.86 -3.60 -30.17
N PRO A 595 7.71 -2.93 -30.38
CA PRO A 595 7.60 -1.48 -30.38
C PRO A 595 7.57 -0.92 -28.94
N PHE A 596 8.69 -1.03 -28.23
CA PHE A 596 8.82 -0.64 -26.82
C PHE A 596 10.05 0.27 -26.62
N TYR A 597 10.07 1.11 -25.58
CA TYR A 597 11.29 1.81 -25.17
C TYR A 597 11.33 2.08 -23.65
N TYR A 598 12.49 1.87 -23.03
CA TYR A 598 12.76 2.25 -21.64
C TYR A 598 13.57 3.55 -21.60
N PRO A 599 12.93 4.74 -21.56
CA PRO A 599 13.66 6.01 -21.52
C PRO A 599 14.39 6.22 -20.19
N HIS A 600 15.50 6.95 -20.24
CA HIS A 600 16.15 7.49 -19.06
C HIS A 600 15.49 8.82 -18.65
N LYS A 601 15.45 9.14 -17.36
CA LYS A 601 14.83 10.36 -16.82
C LYS A 601 15.31 11.65 -17.50
N ASP A 602 16.58 11.71 -17.89
CA ASP A 602 17.16 12.90 -18.52
C ASP A 602 16.76 13.02 -20.01
N GLU A 603 16.45 11.91 -20.69
CA GLU A 603 15.87 11.93 -22.04
C GLU A 603 14.44 12.47 -21.99
N VAL A 604 13.64 11.97 -21.05
CA VAL A 604 12.26 12.45 -20.78
C VAL A 604 12.29 13.96 -20.54
N LYS A 605 13.15 14.42 -19.62
CA LYS A 605 13.32 15.83 -19.30
C LYS A 605 13.76 16.66 -20.52
N ALA A 606 14.78 16.21 -21.24
CA ALA A 606 15.28 16.92 -22.42
C ALA A 606 14.24 17.02 -23.54
N ILE A 607 13.39 16.00 -23.75
CA ILE A 607 12.29 16.05 -24.72
C ILE A 607 11.22 17.06 -24.29
N ILE A 608 10.82 17.07 -23.01
CA ILE A 608 9.84 18.04 -22.47
C ILE A 608 10.35 19.47 -22.61
N GLU A 609 11.61 19.73 -22.23
CA GLU A 609 12.25 21.05 -22.34
C GLU A 609 12.40 21.50 -23.80
N LYS A 610 12.68 20.57 -24.72
CA LYS A 610 12.85 20.85 -26.16
C LYS A 610 11.52 21.08 -26.90
N GLU A 611 10.44 20.35 -26.53
CA GLU A 611 9.11 20.55 -27.11
C GLU A 611 8.45 21.83 -26.57
N GLY A 612 8.63 22.10 -25.27
CA GLY A 612 8.37 23.40 -24.65
C GLY A 612 6.90 23.76 -24.40
N SER A 613 5.93 22.89 -24.71
CA SER A 613 4.51 23.20 -24.48
C SER A 613 4.02 22.93 -23.05
N PHE A 614 4.84 22.27 -22.21
CA PHE A 614 4.55 21.99 -20.79
C PHE A 614 5.69 22.43 -19.87
N ASN A 615 5.35 22.78 -18.63
CA ASN A 615 6.29 22.92 -17.54
C ASN A 615 6.45 21.55 -16.87
N LEU A 616 7.68 21.17 -16.54
CA LEU A 616 7.94 20.02 -15.70
C LEU A 616 7.74 20.41 -14.23
N GLU A 617 6.63 19.98 -13.64
CA GLU A 617 6.28 20.28 -12.25
C GLU A 617 6.97 19.33 -11.26
N ARG A 618 7.06 18.04 -11.63
CA ARG A 618 7.67 16.99 -10.81
C ARG A 618 8.13 15.85 -11.71
N LEU A 619 9.30 15.28 -11.42
CA LEU A 619 9.80 14.04 -12.03
C LEU A 619 10.36 13.17 -10.91
N GLU A 620 9.85 11.96 -10.78
CA GLU A 620 10.30 10.98 -9.79
C GLU A 620 10.65 9.66 -10.46
N VAL A 621 11.59 8.94 -9.86
CA VAL A 621 12.01 7.61 -10.30
C VAL A 621 11.93 6.68 -9.10
N SER A 622 11.28 5.53 -9.26
CA SER A 622 11.16 4.48 -8.25
C SER A 622 11.42 3.10 -8.85
N GLU A 623 11.56 2.09 -8.00
CA GLU A 623 11.90 0.72 -8.41
C GLU A 623 10.89 -0.27 -7.82
N CYS A 624 10.49 -1.27 -8.59
CA CYS A 624 9.79 -2.46 -8.09
C CYS A 624 10.43 -3.73 -8.64
N ASN A 625 10.33 -4.85 -7.92
CA ASN A 625 10.91 -6.12 -8.36
C ASN A 625 10.14 -6.66 -9.59
N TRP A 626 10.80 -7.44 -10.45
CA TRP A 626 10.16 -8.01 -11.64
C TRP A 626 8.97 -8.90 -11.30
N ASP A 627 9.15 -9.81 -10.34
CA ASP A 627 8.03 -10.43 -9.66
C ASP A 627 7.58 -9.49 -8.53
N ALA A 628 6.34 -9.01 -8.59
CA ALA A 628 5.75 -8.21 -7.52
C ALA A 628 5.69 -8.96 -6.18
N ASN A 629 5.80 -10.30 -6.19
CA ASN A 629 5.83 -11.15 -5.00
C ASN A 629 7.25 -11.48 -4.51
N ASP A 630 8.30 -10.99 -5.17
CA ASP A 630 9.70 -11.09 -4.73
C ASP A 630 10.02 -9.99 -3.71
N ASN A 631 10.67 -10.34 -2.59
CA ASN A 631 10.97 -9.42 -1.50
C ASN A 631 12.48 -9.38 -1.20
N ASN A 632 13.20 -8.57 -1.98
CA ASN A 632 14.64 -8.43 -1.89
C ASN A 632 15.18 -7.84 -0.57
N ASP A 633 14.33 -7.19 0.21
CA ASP A 633 14.66 -6.57 1.51
C ASP A 633 14.30 -7.49 2.70
N ASP A 634 14.08 -8.78 2.43
CA ASP A 634 13.79 -9.82 3.42
C ASP A 634 14.95 -10.84 3.51
N GLU A 635 15.65 -10.85 4.65
CA GLU A 635 16.72 -11.81 5.00
C GLU A 635 16.25 -13.28 5.15
N HIS A 636 14.94 -13.55 5.08
CA HIS A 636 14.31 -14.86 5.14
C HIS A 636 13.52 -15.20 3.86
N PHE A 637 13.56 -14.34 2.83
CA PHE A 637 12.90 -14.62 1.56
C PHE A 637 13.57 -15.82 0.87
N VAL A 638 12.89 -16.96 0.93
CA VAL A 638 13.25 -18.14 0.15
C VAL A 638 12.83 -17.87 -1.29
N PHE A 639 13.82 -17.51 -2.10
CA PHE A 639 13.65 -17.31 -3.53
C PHE A 639 13.21 -18.62 -4.23
N ASP A 640 11.90 -18.75 -4.47
CA ASP A 640 11.32 -19.78 -5.31
C ASP A 640 11.46 -19.36 -6.78
N LYS A 641 12.51 -19.86 -7.41
CA LYS A 641 12.86 -19.49 -8.79
C LYS A 641 11.72 -19.78 -9.76
N ASP A 642 11.06 -20.93 -9.62
CA ASP A 642 10.09 -21.43 -10.60
C ASP A 642 8.78 -20.65 -10.47
N ARG A 643 8.38 -20.31 -9.24
CA ARG A 643 7.26 -19.40 -8.97
C ARG A 643 7.52 -17.99 -9.49
N SER A 644 8.68 -17.39 -9.19
CA SER A 644 9.00 -16.03 -9.63
C SER A 644 9.16 -15.95 -11.15
N GLY A 645 9.81 -16.94 -11.77
CA GLY A 645 9.88 -17.06 -13.23
C GLY A 645 8.49 -17.14 -13.89
N LYS A 646 7.57 -17.95 -13.31
CA LYS A 646 6.18 -18.04 -13.78
C LYS A 646 5.38 -16.75 -13.58
N ASN A 647 5.57 -16.05 -12.46
CA ASN A 647 4.90 -14.78 -12.19
C ASN A 647 5.27 -13.71 -13.22
N VAL A 648 6.58 -13.55 -13.50
CA VAL A 648 7.07 -12.63 -14.53
C VAL A 648 6.62 -13.08 -15.92
N ALA A 649 6.67 -14.37 -16.24
CA ALA A 649 6.21 -14.88 -17.53
C ALA A 649 4.72 -14.57 -17.78
N ASN A 650 3.86 -14.73 -16.77
CA ASN A 650 2.44 -14.37 -16.87
C ASN A 650 2.23 -12.86 -17.09
N LEU A 651 3.00 -12.01 -16.38
CA LEU A 651 2.95 -10.55 -16.53
C LEU A 651 3.32 -10.12 -17.96
N ILE A 652 4.41 -10.65 -18.50
CA ILE A 652 4.88 -10.31 -19.85
C ILE A 652 3.99 -10.94 -20.92
N ARG A 653 3.48 -12.16 -20.71
CA ARG A 653 2.49 -12.80 -21.58
C ARG A 653 1.26 -11.91 -21.76
N ALA A 654 0.69 -11.40 -20.66
CA ALA A 654 -0.51 -10.55 -20.72
C ALA A 654 -0.37 -9.29 -21.58
N VAL A 655 0.85 -8.76 -21.76
CA VAL A 655 1.10 -7.55 -22.60
C VAL A 655 1.72 -7.84 -23.97
N THR A 656 2.20 -9.07 -24.23
CA THR A 656 2.93 -9.41 -25.48
C THR A 656 2.30 -10.54 -26.29
N GLU A 657 1.47 -11.39 -25.70
CA GLU A 657 0.81 -12.52 -26.37
C GLU A 657 0.11 -12.12 -27.68
N PRO A 658 -0.64 -11.00 -27.79
CA PRO A 658 -1.25 -10.61 -29.07
C PRO A 658 -0.23 -10.34 -30.19
N LEU A 659 0.94 -9.78 -29.86
CA LEU A 659 2.01 -9.53 -30.83
C LEU A 659 2.71 -10.83 -31.23
N VAL A 660 2.94 -11.74 -30.26
CA VAL A 660 3.52 -13.06 -30.51
C VAL A 660 2.59 -13.91 -31.39
N VAL A 661 1.29 -13.98 -31.05
CA VAL A 661 0.26 -14.68 -31.83
C VAL A 661 0.18 -14.13 -33.25
N SER A 662 0.20 -12.80 -33.42
CA SER A 662 0.07 -12.15 -34.73
C SER A 662 1.25 -12.43 -35.67
N HIS A 663 2.43 -12.79 -35.17
CA HIS A 663 3.64 -12.99 -35.98
C HIS A 663 4.08 -14.46 -36.06
N PHE A 664 3.98 -15.20 -34.96
CA PHE A 664 4.44 -16.60 -34.86
C PHE A 664 3.28 -17.61 -34.81
N GLY A 665 2.04 -17.17 -34.60
CA GLY A 665 0.85 -18.02 -34.45
C GLY A 665 0.56 -18.44 -33.01
N GLU A 666 -0.68 -18.87 -32.77
CA GLU A 666 -1.17 -19.23 -31.42
C GLU A 666 -0.52 -20.49 -30.83
N PHE A 667 -0.15 -21.45 -31.68
CA PHE A 667 0.33 -22.77 -31.24
C PHE A 667 1.66 -22.74 -30.48
N ILE A 668 2.46 -21.69 -30.61
CA ILE A 668 3.77 -21.59 -29.94
C ILE A 668 3.71 -20.86 -28.59
N VAL A 669 2.57 -20.27 -28.23
CA VAL A 669 2.47 -19.34 -27.09
C VAL A 669 2.73 -20.06 -25.76
N ASP A 670 2.09 -21.20 -25.52
CA ASP A 670 2.26 -21.93 -24.26
C ASP A 670 3.70 -22.45 -24.10
N ASP A 671 4.32 -22.94 -25.19
CA ASP A 671 5.69 -23.43 -25.16
C ASP A 671 6.73 -22.32 -25.01
N VAL A 672 6.57 -21.17 -25.71
CA VAL A 672 7.49 -20.03 -25.54
C VAL A 672 7.39 -19.45 -24.13
N PHE A 673 6.19 -19.27 -23.57
CA PHE A 673 6.05 -18.70 -22.23
C PHE A 673 6.45 -19.69 -21.12
N LYS A 674 6.35 -21.00 -21.35
CA LYS A 674 6.93 -22.02 -20.48
C LYS A 674 8.46 -21.99 -20.49
N LYS A 675 9.10 -21.91 -21.66
CA LYS A 675 10.56 -21.72 -21.78
C LYS A 675 11.00 -20.39 -21.16
N PHE A 676 10.23 -19.32 -21.36
CA PHE A 676 10.48 -18.00 -20.79
C PHE A 676 10.40 -18.00 -19.26
N ALA A 677 9.41 -18.66 -18.66
CA ALA A 677 9.33 -18.83 -17.21
C ALA A 677 10.61 -19.48 -16.64
N ASN A 678 11.11 -20.55 -17.28
CA ASN A 678 12.35 -21.21 -16.88
C ASN A 678 13.58 -20.29 -17.04
N HIS A 679 13.66 -19.54 -18.14
CA HIS A 679 14.75 -18.59 -18.38
C HIS A 679 14.76 -17.43 -17.39
N VAL A 680 13.60 -16.90 -17.03
CA VAL A 680 13.49 -15.87 -15.98
C VAL A 680 13.78 -16.45 -14.60
N ALA A 681 13.36 -17.69 -14.31
CA ALA A 681 13.71 -18.40 -13.07
C ALA A 681 15.24 -18.53 -12.90
N ASP A 682 15.93 -19.02 -13.93
CA ASP A 682 17.39 -19.18 -13.92
C ASP A 682 18.14 -17.84 -13.89
N HIS A 683 17.61 -16.80 -14.54
CA HIS A 683 18.15 -15.45 -14.44
C HIS A 683 18.03 -14.89 -13.02
N LEU A 684 16.83 -14.93 -12.43
CA LEU A 684 16.55 -14.42 -11.09
C LEU A 684 17.28 -15.19 -9.98
N CYS A 685 17.66 -16.46 -10.21
CA CYS A 685 18.62 -17.20 -9.37
C CYS A 685 19.98 -16.49 -9.23
N SER A 686 20.42 -15.81 -10.30
CA SER A 686 21.74 -15.18 -10.40
C SER A 686 21.69 -13.68 -10.15
N GLU A 687 20.59 -13.01 -10.50
CA GLU A 687 20.45 -11.57 -10.42
C GLU A 687 19.01 -11.11 -10.12
N LYS A 688 18.84 -10.38 -9.02
CA LYS A 688 17.57 -9.76 -8.62
C LYS A 688 17.31 -8.50 -9.46
N SER A 689 16.58 -8.65 -10.56
CA SER A 689 16.23 -7.56 -11.48
C SER A 689 14.94 -6.82 -11.10
N LYS A 690 14.88 -5.54 -11.45
CA LYS A 690 13.79 -4.61 -11.10
C LYS A 690 13.28 -3.86 -12.32
N PHE A 691 12.01 -3.47 -12.27
CA PHE A 691 11.44 -2.46 -13.14
C PHE A 691 11.72 -1.07 -12.55
N ILE A 692 12.12 -0.13 -13.41
CA ILE A 692 12.29 1.28 -13.06
C ILE A 692 11.07 2.03 -13.55
N ASN A 693 10.37 2.74 -12.64
CA ASN A 693 9.20 3.54 -12.95
C ASN A 693 9.56 5.01 -12.95
N ILE A 694 9.12 5.75 -13.96
CA ILE A 694 9.22 7.20 -14.05
C ILE A 694 7.81 7.78 -13.90
N VAL A 695 7.64 8.69 -12.94
CA VAL A 695 6.41 9.46 -12.72
C VAL A 695 6.69 10.93 -13.06
N VAL A 696 5.85 11.51 -13.92
CA VAL A 696 6.01 12.88 -14.43
C VAL A 696 4.70 13.64 -14.21
N SER A 697 4.77 14.80 -13.56
CA SER A 697 3.68 15.78 -13.51
C SER A 697 4.03 17.00 -14.34
N LEU A 698 3.09 17.43 -15.17
CA LEU A 698 3.23 18.49 -16.17
C LEU A 698 2.07 19.49 -16.04
N SER A 699 2.34 20.77 -16.27
CA SER A 699 1.29 21.80 -16.47
C SER A 699 1.41 22.45 -17.84
N LYS A 700 0.28 22.72 -18.52
CA LYS A 700 0.33 23.31 -19.87
C LYS A 700 0.72 24.79 -19.85
N ASN A 701 1.73 25.15 -20.65
CA ASN A 701 2.37 26.47 -20.63
C ASN A 701 1.48 27.64 -21.05
N MET A 702 1.52 28.70 -20.24
CA MET A 702 0.80 29.95 -20.49
C MET A 702 1.57 30.91 -21.45
N GLN A 703 2.91 30.92 -21.41
CA GLN A 703 3.73 31.85 -22.21
C GLN A 703 3.77 31.51 -23.71
N MET A 704 3.90 30.23 -24.08
CA MET A 704 3.99 29.84 -25.51
C MET A 704 2.68 30.10 -26.27
N TYR A 705 1.54 30.07 -25.56
CA TYR A 705 0.24 30.49 -26.09
C TYR A 705 0.19 31.99 -26.45
N LEU A 706 0.81 32.85 -25.64
CA LEU A 706 0.90 34.29 -25.91
C LEU A 706 1.88 34.60 -27.05
N LEU A 707 3.01 33.89 -27.14
CA LEU A 707 3.99 34.02 -28.23
C LEU A 707 3.41 33.58 -29.59
N LYS A 708 2.77 32.40 -29.68
CA LYS A 708 2.15 31.94 -30.93
C LYS A 708 1.01 32.87 -31.39
N ASN A 709 0.18 33.39 -30.49
CA ASN A 709 -0.87 34.36 -30.84
C ASN A 709 -0.28 35.72 -31.28
N LYS A 710 0.76 36.23 -30.62
CA LYS A 710 1.45 37.45 -31.07
C LYS A 710 2.08 37.29 -32.44
N LEU A 711 2.70 36.15 -32.74
CA LEU A 711 3.24 35.88 -34.09
C LEU A 711 2.13 35.84 -35.15
N TYR A 712 1.00 35.20 -34.85
CA TYR A 712 -0.15 35.13 -35.76
C TYR A 712 -0.78 36.51 -36.01
N GLN A 713 -0.95 37.34 -34.98
CA GLN A 713 -1.40 38.73 -35.14
C GLN A 713 -0.38 39.56 -35.93
N PHE A 714 0.92 39.40 -35.67
CA PHE A 714 1.97 40.12 -36.39
C PHE A 714 2.02 39.72 -37.88
N LEU A 715 1.78 38.46 -38.23
CA LEU A 715 1.68 38.01 -39.62
C LEU A 715 0.42 38.56 -40.32
N ILE A 716 -0.74 38.56 -39.63
CA ILE A 716 -1.97 39.14 -40.19
C ILE A 716 -1.84 40.66 -40.41
N LEU A 717 -1.17 41.38 -39.49
CA LEU A 717 -0.87 42.82 -39.60
C LEU A 717 0.20 43.18 -40.65
N ASN A 718 0.88 42.20 -41.25
CA ASN A 718 1.81 42.40 -42.38
C ASN A 718 1.24 41.85 -43.70
N CYS A 719 0.00 41.35 -43.72
CA CYS A 719 -0.72 40.87 -44.90
C CYS A 719 -2.01 41.67 -45.18
N LEU A 720 -2.24 42.76 -44.42
CA LEU A 720 -3.23 43.82 -44.62
C LEU A 720 -2.48 45.13 -44.86
#